data_AF-A0A7V7D641-F1
#
_entry.id   AF-A0A7V7D641-F1
#
_cell.length_a   1.000
_cell.length_b   1.000
_cell.length_c   1.000
_cell.angle_alpha   90.00
_cell.angle_beta   90.00
_cell.angle_gamma   90.00
#
_symmetry.space_group_name_H-M   'P 1'
#
loop_
_entity.id
_entity.type
_entity.pdbx_description
1 polymer ?
#
loop_
_entity_poly.entity_id
_entity_poly.type
_entity_poly.pdbx_seq_one_letter_code
_entity_poly.pdbx_strand_id
1 'polypeptide(L)'
;MLKQLSVFGLCVVAIAVLSAPVRSQHQPTVPQPAGNQAKAFTFDGNKALAGWTIKGDVTIDAAKGRQGKGHSLKIGPGGKALLKLRDSDESGKVNVWVYDDGTTPENAKASRLGPRWGLVQSDGKVLAVGILYANYLGGDEGYTATACDGRQWYDRLFWLGVRRAPAGWHKWTFDFDIEVGLQVFHNDRQVNAVDSGKTGLKGFSAFAVWGDEDEGRKQTIRLADMSVTLGGPVNVPPMIEADPYDEKALAAETNVKRSIIVYTKENAPSTPKLQALPLKQNVSQYGITWTFQKPTRVGQFVNGDWYVVGPVTIEAIAPKPLYGSEIPKRELDGMDRERKEEHRVRNGFMLNPPARMQVAYDSGVRNWFTPSLIQKLPVAMKPGDSLVSTISMPKNLVLHAQLRNKIERGVDDSSPIRTSAVLTCVGEPQPTDAFRPAFCDRQQKIYLARNLKRELLPGAAGTKSMPKIQKYVRFTQRPWVGTCFFGFEEPVENMPQYGLEYGRVVGISALLLCTDLEPQQKEPLLVNFVQVGIDLGGMVRAGHPGWTGWGGHGSGRKLPIVFAGLLLGDDELAKINRSFTKVSFGEDEQTTYDDCWTGAKVVFAGHSGIDAATGEGRSRGSGWGPYEHTPPSQWDDGKNTSESYRRCCTSIGWVAQALALRLMHAENFWNHDAFFDYVDRWMYEDDAAFVKTIREATGRDHDKEWARQGQAWDAFVNEMWARHRPTLPAPTDGWKEKQ
;
A
#
# COMPACT_ATOMS: atom_id res chain seq x y z
N MET A 1 -58.19 -26.54 -3.65
CA MET A 1 -58.54 -25.40 -4.53
C MET A 1 -57.42 -24.38 -4.40
N LEU A 2 -56.37 -24.26 -5.23
CA LEU A 2 -56.12 -24.44 -6.66
C LEU A 2 -56.94 -23.53 -7.60
N LYS A 3 -56.25 -22.50 -8.15
CA LYS A 3 -56.26 -21.99 -9.54
C LYS A 3 -55.13 -20.93 -9.66
N GLN A 4 -53.97 -21.24 -10.27
CA GLN A 4 -53.58 -21.17 -11.70
C GLN A 4 -53.57 -19.73 -12.28
N LEU A 5 -52.40 -19.13 -12.57
CA LEU A 5 -51.51 -19.23 -13.77
C LEU A 5 -51.91 -18.25 -14.89
N SER A 6 -50.99 -17.41 -15.39
CA SER A 6 -50.31 -17.67 -16.68
C SER A 6 -49.03 -16.82 -16.85
N VAL A 7 -47.92 -17.50 -17.18
CA VAL A 7 -46.67 -16.96 -17.73
C VAL A 7 -46.51 -17.59 -19.12
N PHE A 8 -46.19 -16.81 -20.14
CA PHE A 8 -45.83 -17.32 -21.47
C PHE A 8 -44.35 -17.05 -21.74
N GLY A 9 -43.59 -18.13 -21.91
CA GLY A 9 -42.26 -18.16 -22.52
C GLY A 9 -42.33 -18.67 -23.96
N LEU A 10 -41.33 -18.31 -24.78
CA LEU A 10 -41.12 -18.89 -26.11
C LEU A 10 -40.01 -19.94 -26.04
N CYS A 11 -40.34 -21.17 -26.42
CA CYS A 11 -39.42 -22.29 -26.61
C CYS A 11 -38.77 -22.25 -28.00
N VAL A 12 -37.50 -22.63 -28.11
CA VAL A 12 -36.89 -23.13 -29.35
C VAL A 12 -36.40 -24.55 -29.09
N VAL A 13 -36.83 -25.45 -29.96
CA VAL A 13 -36.67 -26.91 -29.91
C VAL A 13 -35.27 -27.32 -30.36
N ALA A 14 -34.60 -28.15 -29.56
CA ALA A 14 -33.39 -28.86 -29.94
C ALA A 14 -33.74 -30.26 -30.47
N ILE A 15 -33.32 -30.57 -31.69
CA ILE A 15 -33.34 -31.94 -32.24
C ILE A 15 -31.88 -32.43 -32.27
N ALA A 16 -31.61 -33.49 -31.52
CA ALA A 16 -30.35 -34.21 -31.54
C ALA A 16 -30.43 -35.35 -32.57
N VAL A 17 -29.49 -35.40 -33.51
CA VAL A 17 -29.23 -36.57 -34.35
C VAL A 17 -27.77 -36.97 -34.17
N LEU A 18 -27.58 -38.21 -33.72
CA LEU A 18 -26.29 -38.90 -33.62
C LEU A 18 -25.77 -39.25 -35.02
N SER A 19 -24.54 -38.86 -35.34
CA SER A 19 -23.77 -39.38 -36.49
C SER A 19 -22.27 -39.30 -36.17
N ALA A 20 -21.57 -40.42 -36.43
CA ALA A 20 -20.16 -40.68 -36.12
C ALA A 20 -19.16 -39.80 -36.90
N PRO A 21 -17.86 -39.75 -36.53
CA PRO A 21 -16.96 -38.68 -36.95
C PRO A 21 -16.37 -38.94 -38.34
N VAL A 22 -16.58 -37.99 -39.26
CA VAL A 22 -15.82 -37.90 -40.52
C VAL A 22 -14.91 -36.69 -40.44
N ARG A 23 -13.61 -36.96 -40.57
CA ARG A 23 -12.51 -36.01 -40.57
C ARG A 23 -12.59 -35.17 -41.86
N SER A 24 -13.09 -33.94 -41.76
CA SER A 24 -13.12 -32.98 -42.87
C SER A 24 -12.06 -31.90 -42.62
N GLN A 25 -11.10 -31.80 -43.54
CA GLN A 25 -10.18 -30.67 -43.63
C GLN A 25 -10.99 -29.41 -43.94
N HIS A 26 -11.07 -28.49 -42.98
CA HIS A 26 -11.39 -27.09 -43.27
C HIS A 26 -10.17 -26.24 -42.95
N GLN A 27 -9.60 -25.68 -44.01
CA GLN A 27 -8.63 -24.61 -43.93
C GLN A 27 -9.22 -23.50 -43.05
N PRO A 28 -8.46 -22.98 -42.06
CA PRO A 28 -8.88 -21.79 -41.35
C PRO A 28 -8.95 -20.63 -42.34
N THR A 29 -10.15 -20.10 -42.54
CA THR A 29 -10.35 -18.78 -43.11
C THR A 29 -9.57 -17.78 -42.26
N VAL A 30 -8.59 -17.15 -42.89
CA VAL A 30 -7.79 -16.06 -42.31
C VAL A 30 -8.77 -14.99 -41.77
N PRO A 31 -8.69 -14.60 -40.49
CA PRO A 31 -9.44 -13.46 -39.99
C PRO A 31 -9.01 -12.22 -40.78
N GLN A 32 -9.97 -11.50 -41.36
CA GLN A 32 -9.71 -10.17 -41.92
C GLN A 32 -9.05 -9.28 -40.86
N PRO A 33 -8.05 -8.46 -41.21
CA PRO A 33 -7.39 -7.59 -40.25
C PRO A 33 -8.38 -6.58 -39.68
N ALA A 34 -8.33 -6.39 -38.36
CA ALA A 34 -9.09 -5.38 -37.63
C ALA A 34 -8.86 -3.98 -38.27
N GLY A 35 -9.94 -3.30 -38.63
CA GLY A 35 -9.89 -2.06 -39.38
C GLY A 35 -9.33 -0.88 -38.56
N ASN A 36 -8.07 -0.52 -38.81
CA ASN A 36 -7.40 0.67 -38.25
C ASN A 36 -7.91 2.02 -38.83
N GLN A 37 -9.03 2.05 -39.57
CA GLN A 37 -9.55 3.29 -40.15
C GLN A 37 -10.61 3.93 -39.24
N ALA A 38 -10.42 5.20 -38.91
CA ALA A 38 -11.39 5.98 -38.18
C ALA A 38 -12.65 6.23 -39.04
N LYS A 39 -13.81 5.80 -38.55
CA LYS A 39 -15.11 6.15 -39.12
C LYS A 39 -15.52 7.53 -38.61
N ALA A 40 -15.62 8.50 -39.52
CA ALA A 40 -16.12 9.83 -39.21
C ALA A 40 -17.66 9.86 -39.23
N PHE A 41 -18.24 10.59 -38.29
CA PHE A 41 -19.67 10.88 -38.20
C PHE A 41 -19.81 12.40 -38.28
N THR A 42 -20.15 12.89 -39.46
CA THR A 42 -20.56 14.28 -39.66
C THR A 42 -22.07 14.36 -39.58
N PHE A 43 -22.61 15.43 -39.02
CA PHE A 43 -24.04 15.58 -38.76
C PHE A 43 -24.76 16.31 -39.91
N ASP A 44 -24.22 16.22 -41.13
CA ASP A 44 -24.67 16.98 -42.29
C ASP A 44 -25.97 16.41 -42.89
N GLY A 45 -27.08 16.73 -42.22
CA GLY A 45 -28.44 16.39 -42.66
C GLY A 45 -28.97 15.07 -42.07
N ASN A 46 -30.25 14.80 -42.27
CA ASN A 46 -30.95 13.72 -41.55
C ASN A 46 -30.43 12.31 -41.84
N LYS A 47 -29.76 12.08 -42.97
CA LYS A 47 -29.10 10.80 -43.27
C LYS A 47 -27.95 10.49 -42.31
N ALA A 48 -27.37 11.50 -41.64
CA ALA A 48 -26.34 11.33 -40.61
C ALA A 48 -26.85 10.61 -39.36
N LEU A 49 -28.16 10.56 -39.15
CA LEU A 49 -28.78 9.83 -38.04
C LEU A 49 -28.93 8.33 -38.33
N ALA A 50 -28.55 7.86 -39.52
CA ALA A 50 -28.56 6.43 -39.84
C ALA A 50 -27.64 5.66 -38.88
N GLY A 51 -28.20 4.69 -38.16
CA GLY A 51 -27.50 3.89 -37.13
C GLY A 51 -27.62 4.45 -35.70
N TRP A 52 -28.21 5.64 -35.52
CA TRP A 52 -28.55 6.16 -34.20
C TRP A 52 -29.95 5.71 -33.78
N THR A 53 -30.06 5.20 -32.56
CA THR A 53 -31.35 5.01 -31.88
C THR A 53 -31.65 6.26 -31.06
N ILE A 54 -32.76 6.92 -31.37
CA ILE A 54 -33.07 8.26 -30.84
C ILE A 54 -34.41 8.24 -30.10
N LYS A 55 -34.49 8.97 -28.98
CA LYS A 55 -35.72 9.21 -28.22
C LYS A 55 -35.71 10.66 -27.70
N GLY A 56 -36.87 11.32 -27.68
CA GLY A 56 -37.01 12.69 -27.14
C GLY A 56 -36.46 13.79 -28.06
N ASP A 57 -36.06 14.93 -27.49
CA ASP A 57 -35.56 16.10 -28.24
C ASP A 57 -34.13 15.86 -28.76
N VAL A 58 -34.03 15.26 -29.94
CA VAL A 58 -32.77 15.04 -30.65
C VAL A 58 -32.96 15.37 -32.13
N THR A 59 -32.19 16.33 -32.63
CA THR A 59 -32.32 16.84 -34.00
C THR A 59 -30.97 17.28 -34.56
N ILE A 60 -30.89 17.43 -35.88
CA ILE A 60 -29.76 18.10 -36.53
C ILE A 60 -29.95 19.61 -36.41
N ASP A 61 -28.98 20.31 -35.84
CA ASP A 61 -28.94 21.77 -35.73
C ASP A 61 -27.95 22.32 -36.76
N ALA A 62 -28.51 22.81 -37.88
CA ALA A 62 -27.77 23.43 -38.96
C ALA A 62 -27.27 24.84 -38.63
N ALA A 63 -27.86 25.50 -37.62
CA ALA A 63 -27.50 26.86 -37.24
C ALA A 63 -26.25 26.91 -36.33
N LYS A 64 -25.85 25.78 -35.73
CA LYS A 64 -24.79 25.73 -34.73
C LYS A 64 -23.76 24.61 -34.98
N GLY A 65 -23.03 24.72 -36.09
CA GLY A 65 -21.84 23.91 -36.38
C GLY A 65 -20.60 24.33 -35.58
N ARG A 66 -19.59 23.45 -35.50
CA ARG A 66 -18.31 23.77 -34.88
C ARG A 66 -17.50 24.69 -35.81
N GLN A 67 -16.93 25.78 -35.27
CA GLN A 67 -16.21 26.80 -36.04
C GLN A 67 -17.04 27.44 -37.18
N GLY A 68 -18.37 27.48 -37.03
CA GLY A 68 -19.26 28.04 -38.06
C GLY A 68 -19.36 27.20 -39.34
N LYS A 69 -18.90 25.95 -39.31
CA LYS A 69 -18.95 25.01 -40.44
C LYS A 69 -19.69 23.73 -40.04
N GLY A 70 -20.39 23.13 -41.01
CA GLY A 70 -21.15 21.89 -40.82
C GLY A 70 -22.37 22.04 -39.90
N HIS A 71 -23.05 20.93 -39.66
CA HIS A 71 -24.15 20.86 -38.71
C HIS A 71 -23.73 20.16 -37.41
N SER A 72 -24.57 20.21 -36.37
CA SER A 72 -24.35 19.48 -35.12
C SER A 72 -25.54 18.62 -34.74
N LEU A 73 -25.32 17.60 -33.92
CA LEU A 73 -26.40 16.84 -33.29
C LEU A 73 -26.82 17.55 -32.00
N LYS A 74 -27.99 18.18 -32.00
CA LYS A 74 -28.61 18.79 -30.82
C LYS A 74 -29.22 17.70 -29.95
N ILE A 75 -28.86 17.69 -28.66
CA ILE A 75 -29.50 16.89 -27.64
C ILE A 75 -30.13 17.85 -26.62
N GLY A 76 -31.44 17.98 -26.72
CA GLY A 76 -32.22 18.78 -25.78
C GLY A 76 -32.66 17.98 -24.55
N PRO A 77 -33.40 18.62 -23.64
CA PRO A 77 -33.91 18.01 -22.42
C PRO A 77 -34.73 16.75 -22.69
N GLY A 78 -34.47 15.69 -21.93
CA GLY A 78 -35.08 14.36 -22.12
C GLY A 78 -34.67 13.63 -23.40
N GLY A 79 -33.86 14.26 -24.27
CA GLY A 79 -33.29 13.64 -25.46
C GLY A 79 -32.30 12.54 -25.13
N LYS A 80 -32.32 11.45 -25.89
CA LYS A 80 -31.38 10.33 -25.79
C LYS A 80 -30.98 9.87 -27.18
N ALA A 81 -29.69 9.71 -27.40
CA ALA A 81 -29.13 9.23 -28.65
C ALA A 81 -28.11 8.13 -28.36
N LEU A 82 -28.30 6.96 -28.97
CA LEU A 82 -27.42 5.79 -28.83
C LEU A 82 -26.91 5.38 -30.21
N LEU A 83 -25.60 5.36 -30.39
CA LEU A 83 -24.95 4.83 -31.57
C LEU A 83 -24.39 3.44 -31.26
N LYS A 84 -25.02 2.40 -31.81
CA LYS A 84 -24.47 1.04 -31.74
C LYS A 84 -23.30 0.93 -32.71
N LEU A 85 -22.13 0.51 -32.22
CA LEU A 85 -20.89 0.46 -32.99
C LEU A 85 -20.54 -0.98 -33.41
N ARG A 86 -20.82 -1.96 -32.54
CA ARG A 86 -20.56 -3.40 -32.74
C ARG A 86 -21.37 -4.23 -31.74
N ASP A 87 -21.25 -5.56 -31.85
CA ASP A 87 -21.92 -6.50 -30.96
C ASP A 87 -21.06 -6.92 -29.76
N SER A 88 -19.73 -6.89 -29.88
CA SER A 88 -18.78 -7.24 -28.83
C SER A 88 -18.24 -6.02 -28.07
N ASP A 89 -17.92 -6.20 -26.79
CA ASP A 89 -17.29 -5.18 -25.97
C ASP A 89 -15.76 -5.29 -26.06
N GLU A 90 -15.16 -4.37 -26.80
CA GLU A 90 -13.75 -4.45 -27.19
C GLU A 90 -13.05 -3.09 -27.05
N SER A 91 -11.75 -3.05 -27.36
CA SER A 91 -10.93 -1.82 -27.38
C SER A 91 -11.34 -0.89 -28.52
N GLY A 92 -10.93 0.37 -28.45
CA GLY A 92 -11.19 1.36 -29.48
C GLY A 92 -11.22 2.78 -28.92
N LYS A 93 -11.41 3.75 -29.82
CA LYS A 93 -11.32 5.17 -29.53
C LYS A 93 -12.52 5.90 -30.06
N VAL A 94 -13.13 6.75 -29.23
CA VAL A 94 -14.17 7.69 -29.62
C VAL A 94 -13.65 9.10 -29.35
N ASN A 95 -13.55 9.92 -30.39
CA ASN A 95 -13.37 11.36 -30.26
C ASN A 95 -14.69 12.05 -30.57
N VAL A 96 -15.07 13.05 -29.79
CA VAL A 96 -16.27 13.85 -30.02
C VAL A 96 -16.08 15.25 -29.50
N TRP A 97 -16.57 16.25 -30.23
CA TRP A 97 -16.70 17.60 -29.70
C TRP A 97 -18.09 17.78 -29.11
N VAL A 98 -18.15 18.30 -27.89
CA VAL A 98 -19.39 18.59 -27.18
C VAL A 98 -19.45 20.08 -26.85
N TYR A 99 -20.50 20.75 -27.28
CA TYR A 99 -20.79 22.12 -26.90
C TYR A 99 -21.56 22.15 -25.59
N ASP A 100 -20.98 22.79 -24.58
CA ASP A 100 -21.64 23.13 -23.32
C ASP A 100 -22.02 24.61 -23.35
N ASP A 101 -23.31 24.92 -23.21
CA ASP A 101 -23.81 26.30 -23.20
C ASP A 101 -23.61 27.02 -21.86
N GLY A 102 -23.06 26.35 -20.85
CA GLY A 102 -22.80 26.90 -19.51
C GLY A 102 -24.05 27.03 -18.63
N THR A 103 -25.21 26.56 -19.09
CA THR A 103 -26.46 26.68 -18.35
C THR A 103 -26.40 25.86 -17.05
N THR A 104 -26.87 26.47 -15.96
CA THR A 104 -26.99 25.83 -14.64
C THR A 104 -28.44 25.88 -14.16
N PRO A 105 -28.91 24.86 -13.40
CA PRO A 105 -30.19 24.92 -12.72
C PRO A 105 -30.18 26.01 -11.65
N GLU A 106 -31.37 26.43 -11.24
CA GLU A 106 -31.55 27.40 -10.15
C GLU A 106 -30.97 26.91 -8.81
N ASN A 107 -31.07 25.60 -8.55
CA ASN A 107 -30.46 24.96 -7.39
C ASN A 107 -29.45 23.88 -7.82
N ALA A 108 -28.18 24.26 -7.97
CA ALA A 108 -27.10 23.34 -8.33
C ALA A 108 -26.72 22.33 -7.22
N LYS A 109 -27.24 22.52 -6.00
CA LYS A 109 -27.01 21.61 -4.86
C LYS A 109 -28.10 20.55 -4.72
N ALA A 110 -29.22 20.67 -5.44
CA ALA A 110 -30.21 19.60 -5.53
C ALA A 110 -29.70 18.45 -6.39
N SER A 111 -30.05 17.21 -6.01
CA SER A 111 -29.70 16.02 -6.78
C SER A 111 -30.42 16.03 -8.13
N ARG A 112 -29.69 16.19 -9.24
CA ARG A 112 -30.25 16.29 -10.60
C ARG A 112 -29.25 15.84 -11.66
N LEU A 113 -29.73 15.09 -12.66
CA LEU A 113 -28.93 14.63 -13.78
C LEU A 113 -28.98 15.63 -14.93
N GLY A 114 -27.86 16.32 -15.17
CA GLY A 114 -27.66 17.11 -16.39
C GLY A 114 -27.25 16.25 -17.60
N PRO A 115 -26.89 16.93 -18.71
CA PRO A 115 -26.39 16.28 -19.90
C PRO A 115 -25.12 15.46 -19.62
N ARG A 116 -25.02 14.32 -20.31
CA ARG A 116 -23.93 13.35 -20.14
C ARG A 116 -23.73 12.51 -21.39
N TRP A 117 -22.51 12.05 -21.63
CA TRP A 117 -22.14 11.27 -22.82
C TRP A 117 -20.97 10.33 -22.54
N GLY A 118 -20.93 9.19 -23.21
CA GLY A 118 -19.79 8.27 -23.10
C GLY A 118 -20.04 6.88 -23.65
N LEU A 119 -19.26 5.93 -23.14
CA LEU A 119 -19.20 4.55 -23.63
C LEU A 119 -20.26 3.68 -22.95
N VAL A 120 -20.84 2.77 -23.74
CA VAL A 120 -21.83 1.79 -23.28
C VAL A 120 -21.34 0.39 -23.64
N GLN A 121 -21.48 -0.51 -22.68
CA GLN A 121 -21.17 -1.92 -22.78
C GLN A 121 -22.45 -2.72 -23.08
N SER A 122 -22.32 -3.92 -23.65
CA SER A 122 -23.46 -4.73 -24.09
C SER A 122 -24.35 -5.19 -22.91
N ASP A 123 -23.79 -5.29 -21.71
CA ASP A 123 -24.50 -5.59 -20.45
C ASP A 123 -25.19 -4.36 -19.83
N GLY A 124 -25.13 -3.20 -20.49
CA GLY A 124 -25.76 -1.95 -20.07
C GLY A 124 -24.91 -1.09 -19.15
N LYS A 125 -23.71 -1.54 -18.75
CA LYS A 125 -22.78 -0.69 -18.00
C LYS A 125 -22.31 0.49 -18.84
N VAL A 126 -22.12 1.63 -18.19
CA VAL A 126 -21.72 2.86 -18.85
C VAL A 126 -20.58 3.53 -18.10
N LEU A 127 -19.68 4.18 -18.85
CA LEU A 127 -18.92 5.33 -18.36
C LEU A 127 -19.40 6.54 -19.12
N ALA A 128 -19.94 7.54 -18.41
CA ALA A 128 -20.32 8.81 -19.00
C ALA A 128 -19.61 9.97 -18.31
N VAL A 129 -19.07 10.91 -19.10
CA VAL A 129 -18.73 12.25 -18.62
C VAL A 129 -19.98 13.09 -18.68
N GLY A 130 -20.24 13.89 -17.66
CA GLY A 130 -21.41 14.75 -17.65
C GLY A 130 -21.42 15.79 -16.56
N ILE A 131 -22.59 16.40 -16.44
CA ILE A 131 -22.87 17.48 -15.52
C ILE A 131 -23.86 16.94 -14.49
N LEU A 132 -23.35 16.55 -13.33
CA LEU A 132 -24.13 15.94 -12.26
C LEU A 132 -24.23 16.93 -11.09
N TYR A 133 -25.46 17.17 -10.63
CA TYR A 133 -25.74 18.11 -9.55
C TYR A 133 -26.08 17.33 -8.28
N ALA A 134 -25.45 17.70 -7.17
CA ALA A 134 -25.72 17.22 -5.81
C ALA A 134 -25.04 18.17 -4.81
N ASN A 135 -25.41 18.11 -3.53
CA ASN A 135 -24.84 18.97 -2.50
C ASN A 135 -23.31 18.80 -2.34
N TYR A 136 -22.80 17.59 -2.61
CA TYR A 136 -21.37 17.24 -2.59
C TYR A 136 -20.69 17.34 -3.97
N LEU A 137 -21.38 17.82 -5.01
CA LEU A 137 -20.82 18.00 -6.36
C LEU A 137 -20.81 19.48 -6.78
N GLY A 138 -19.88 19.82 -7.65
CA GLY A 138 -19.74 21.14 -8.28
C GLY A 138 -20.19 21.14 -9.74
N GLY A 139 -21.37 20.57 -10.04
CA GLY A 139 -21.86 20.45 -11.43
C GLY A 139 -22.09 21.79 -12.15
N ASP A 140 -22.27 22.86 -11.39
CA ASP A 140 -22.30 24.23 -11.91
C ASP A 140 -20.92 24.74 -12.36
N GLU A 141 -19.84 24.21 -11.79
CA GLU A 141 -18.47 24.67 -12.06
C GLU A 141 -17.69 23.73 -13.00
N GLY A 142 -17.93 22.42 -12.92
CA GLY A 142 -17.10 21.41 -13.55
C GLY A 142 -17.80 20.10 -13.90
N TYR A 143 -17.04 19.23 -14.56
CA TYR A 143 -17.52 17.93 -15.05
C TYR A 143 -17.24 16.80 -14.05
N THR A 144 -18.15 15.83 -14.03
CA THR A 144 -18.02 14.57 -13.29
C THR A 144 -18.17 13.41 -14.26
N ALA A 145 -17.29 12.41 -14.20
CA ALA A 145 -17.57 11.14 -14.85
C ALA A 145 -18.27 10.19 -13.87
N THR A 146 -19.14 9.34 -14.40
CA THR A 146 -19.83 8.31 -13.63
C THR A 146 -19.68 6.96 -14.32
N ALA A 147 -19.40 5.92 -13.53
CA ALA A 147 -19.48 4.53 -13.96
C ALA A 147 -20.66 3.85 -13.25
N CYS A 148 -21.63 3.31 -13.98
CA CYS A 148 -22.82 2.70 -13.41
C CYS A 148 -23.49 1.70 -14.37
N ASP A 149 -24.63 1.14 -13.95
CA ASP A 149 -25.49 0.23 -14.73
C ASP A 149 -26.46 0.96 -15.69
N GLY A 150 -26.25 2.27 -15.91
CA GLY A 150 -27.16 3.12 -16.69
C GLY A 150 -28.44 3.54 -15.96
N ARG A 151 -28.61 3.15 -14.69
CA ARG A 151 -29.75 3.52 -13.81
C ARG A 151 -29.29 4.29 -12.59
N GLN A 152 -28.23 3.85 -11.92
CA GLN A 152 -27.71 4.45 -10.69
C GLN A 152 -26.57 5.44 -10.99
N TRP A 153 -26.91 6.61 -11.52
CA TRP A 153 -25.95 7.62 -12.00
C TRP A 153 -25.06 8.30 -10.94
N TYR A 154 -25.30 8.02 -9.65
CA TYR A 154 -24.49 8.52 -8.53
C TYR A 154 -23.70 7.41 -7.82
N ASP A 155 -23.63 6.22 -8.39
CA ASP A 155 -22.95 5.06 -7.79
C ASP A 155 -21.43 5.27 -7.69
N ARG A 156 -20.76 5.48 -8.83
CA ARG A 156 -19.30 5.66 -8.86
C ARG A 156 -18.89 6.90 -9.62
N LEU A 157 -18.54 7.93 -8.87
CA LEU A 157 -18.24 9.27 -9.38
C LEU A 157 -16.73 9.54 -9.42
N PHE A 158 -16.29 10.23 -10.48
CA PHE A 158 -14.93 10.71 -10.66
C PHE A 158 -14.98 12.21 -10.94
N TRP A 159 -14.50 13.02 -9.99
CA TRP A 159 -14.39 14.46 -10.20
C TRP A 159 -13.24 14.78 -11.15
N LEU A 160 -13.53 15.43 -12.27
CA LEU A 160 -12.55 15.55 -13.37
C LEU A 160 -11.59 16.73 -13.22
N GLY A 161 -11.91 17.70 -12.34
CA GLY A 161 -11.12 18.93 -12.21
C GLY A 161 -11.13 19.81 -13.47
N VAL A 162 -12.07 19.56 -14.39
CA VAL A 162 -12.25 20.31 -15.64
C VAL A 162 -13.39 21.30 -15.46
N ARG A 163 -13.14 22.59 -15.72
CA ARG A 163 -14.14 23.66 -15.63
C ARG A 163 -15.04 23.70 -16.86
N ARG A 164 -16.30 24.04 -16.64
CA ARG A 164 -17.30 24.28 -17.69
C ARG A 164 -17.17 25.65 -18.36
N ALA A 165 -16.64 26.62 -17.63
CA ALA A 165 -16.50 28.00 -18.10
C ALA A 165 -15.19 28.22 -18.88
N PRO A 166 -15.21 29.06 -19.93
CA PRO A 166 -16.39 29.67 -20.55
C PRO A 166 -17.19 28.65 -21.36
N ALA A 167 -18.49 28.92 -21.56
CA ALA A 167 -19.33 28.11 -22.45
C ALA A 167 -18.70 27.96 -23.84
N GLY A 168 -18.71 26.76 -24.39
CA GLY A 168 -17.99 26.49 -25.63
C GLY A 168 -17.93 25.03 -26.04
N TRP A 169 -17.16 24.80 -27.10
CA TRP A 169 -16.86 23.48 -27.62
C TRP A 169 -15.68 22.86 -26.87
N HIS A 170 -15.87 21.65 -26.37
CA HIS A 170 -14.85 20.86 -25.70
C HIS A 170 -14.64 19.55 -26.43
N LYS A 171 -13.38 19.18 -26.67
CA LYS A 171 -13.03 17.89 -27.24
C LYS A 171 -12.96 16.86 -26.12
N TRP A 172 -13.69 15.76 -26.29
CA TRP A 172 -13.61 14.60 -25.41
C TRP A 172 -13.13 13.40 -26.20
N THR A 173 -12.14 12.70 -25.65
CA THR A 173 -11.67 11.43 -26.19
C THR A 173 -11.85 10.35 -25.13
N PHE A 174 -12.54 9.27 -25.50
CA PHE A 174 -12.61 8.03 -24.75
C PHE A 174 -11.74 7.02 -25.49
N ASP A 175 -10.58 6.71 -24.91
CA ASP A 175 -9.62 5.77 -25.47
C ASP A 175 -9.62 4.50 -24.62
N PHE A 176 -10.27 3.45 -25.10
CA PHE A 176 -10.22 2.14 -24.47
C PHE A 176 -9.07 1.37 -25.11
N ASP A 177 -7.86 1.54 -24.55
CA ASP A 177 -6.65 0.90 -25.04
C ASP A 177 -6.65 -0.60 -24.74
N ILE A 178 -6.04 -1.37 -25.64
CA ILE A 178 -6.00 -2.83 -25.54
C ILE A 178 -5.21 -3.35 -24.33
N GLU A 179 -4.22 -2.60 -23.83
CA GLU A 179 -3.37 -2.98 -22.70
C GLU A 179 -3.58 -2.10 -21.46
N VAL A 180 -3.79 -0.81 -21.65
CA VAL A 180 -3.86 0.19 -20.55
C VAL A 180 -5.28 0.34 -20.02
N GLY A 181 -6.28 -0.10 -20.77
CA GLY A 181 -7.68 0.10 -20.46
C GLY A 181 -8.17 1.51 -20.81
N LEU A 182 -9.22 1.96 -20.14
CA LEU A 182 -9.92 3.20 -20.44
C LEU A 182 -9.15 4.44 -19.96
N GLN A 183 -8.92 5.36 -20.89
CA GLN A 183 -8.40 6.70 -20.65
C GLN A 183 -9.40 7.73 -21.19
N VAL A 184 -9.56 8.83 -20.45
CA VAL A 184 -10.41 9.95 -20.86
C VAL A 184 -9.53 11.18 -21.05
N PHE A 185 -9.75 11.92 -22.14
CA PHE A 185 -9.05 13.17 -22.42
C PHE A 185 -10.04 14.30 -22.62
N HIS A 186 -9.66 15.48 -22.14
CA HIS A 186 -10.32 16.75 -22.39
C HIS A 186 -9.35 17.68 -23.13
N ASN A 187 -9.73 18.16 -24.31
CA ASN A 187 -8.90 19.02 -25.14
C ASN A 187 -7.47 18.48 -25.32
N ASP A 188 -7.37 17.20 -25.66
CA ASP A 188 -6.11 16.46 -25.88
C ASP A 188 -5.23 16.28 -24.63
N ARG A 189 -5.70 16.70 -23.45
CA ARG A 189 -5.05 16.46 -22.16
C ARG A 189 -5.76 15.32 -21.43
N GLN A 190 -5.00 14.33 -20.95
CA GLN A 190 -5.56 13.22 -20.19
C GLN A 190 -6.16 13.72 -18.86
N VAL A 191 -7.34 13.23 -18.54
CA VAL A 191 -8.03 13.42 -17.27
C VAL A 191 -7.68 12.24 -16.36
N ASN A 192 -6.71 12.45 -15.48
CA ASN A 192 -6.15 11.39 -14.62
C ASN A 192 -7.12 10.87 -13.54
N ALA A 193 -8.23 11.58 -13.30
CA ALA A 193 -9.22 11.20 -12.29
C ALA A 193 -9.99 9.93 -12.64
N VAL A 194 -10.09 9.55 -13.93
CA VAL A 194 -10.81 8.34 -14.35
C VAL A 194 -9.89 7.13 -14.22
N ASP A 195 -10.18 6.29 -13.23
CA ASP A 195 -9.48 5.02 -13.01
C ASP A 195 -10.19 3.89 -13.76
N SER A 196 -9.57 3.41 -14.85
CA SER A 196 -10.09 2.31 -15.68
C SER A 196 -10.51 1.10 -14.85
N GLY A 197 -9.71 0.69 -13.86
CA GLY A 197 -9.97 -0.50 -13.04
C GLY A 197 -11.23 -0.34 -12.19
N LYS A 198 -11.55 0.90 -11.80
CA LYS A 198 -12.75 1.22 -11.04
C LYS A 198 -13.99 1.41 -11.93
N THR A 199 -13.87 1.57 -13.25
CA THR A 199 -15.07 1.75 -14.10
C THR A 199 -15.93 0.49 -14.22
N GLY A 200 -15.34 -0.69 -14.03
CA GLY A 200 -16.01 -1.97 -14.27
C GLY A 200 -16.30 -2.26 -15.74
N LEU A 201 -15.83 -1.42 -16.67
CA LEU A 201 -15.90 -1.64 -18.11
C LEU A 201 -14.78 -2.58 -18.57
N LYS A 202 -15.09 -3.45 -19.54
CA LYS A 202 -14.19 -4.42 -20.18
C LYS A 202 -13.91 -4.12 -21.65
N GLY A 203 -14.53 -3.06 -22.15
CA GLY A 203 -14.56 -2.63 -23.53
C GLY A 203 -15.83 -1.81 -23.74
N PHE A 204 -16.17 -1.56 -25.00
CA PHE A 204 -17.44 -0.91 -25.34
C PHE A 204 -17.98 -1.41 -26.68
N SER A 205 -19.29 -1.39 -26.81
CA SER A 205 -20.04 -1.76 -28.02
C SER A 205 -20.88 -0.61 -28.57
N ALA A 206 -21.08 0.47 -27.80
CA ALA A 206 -21.83 1.63 -28.21
C ALA A 206 -21.34 2.94 -27.58
N PHE A 207 -21.79 4.06 -28.14
CA PHE A 207 -21.63 5.41 -27.58
C PHE A 207 -23.02 6.02 -27.37
N ALA A 208 -23.24 6.66 -26.23
CA ALA A 208 -24.53 7.22 -25.88
C ALA A 208 -24.44 8.64 -25.36
N VAL A 209 -25.51 9.38 -25.56
CA VAL A 209 -25.71 10.74 -25.08
C VAL A 209 -27.09 10.85 -24.45
N TRP A 210 -27.14 11.47 -23.28
CA TRP A 210 -28.35 11.77 -22.55
C TRP A 210 -28.42 13.28 -22.33
N GLY A 211 -29.56 13.87 -22.68
CA GLY A 211 -29.89 15.25 -22.40
C GLY A 211 -30.21 15.47 -20.92
N ASP A 212 -30.44 16.74 -20.60
CA ASP A 212 -30.80 17.19 -19.27
C ASP A 212 -32.12 16.55 -18.80
N GLU A 213 -32.18 16.08 -17.56
CA GLU A 213 -33.41 15.58 -16.94
C GLU A 213 -34.08 16.74 -16.17
N ASP A 214 -35.39 16.98 -16.41
CA ASP A 214 -36.30 17.81 -15.60
C ASP A 214 -36.64 19.26 -16.05
N GLU A 215 -37.72 19.79 -15.45
CA GLU A 215 -38.37 21.09 -15.65
C GLU A 215 -37.70 22.22 -14.86
N GLY A 216 -37.45 23.36 -15.51
CA GLY A 216 -36.64 24.46 -14.98
C GLY A 216 -35.76 25.09 -16.06
N ARG A 217 -34.64 25.72 -15.68
CA ARG A 217 -33.63 26.23 -16.64
C ARG A 217 -32.88 25.05 -17.28
N LYS A 218 -33.28 24.74 -18.51
CA LYS A 218 -32.90 23.53 -19.26
C LYS A 218 -31.64 23.74 -20.10
N GLN A 219 -30.72 22.79 -20.01
CA GLN A 219 -29.49 22.79 -20.79
C GLN A 219 -29.64 22.03 -22.11
N THR A 220 -29.03 22.54 -23.18
CA THR A 220 -28.94 21.82 -24.47
C THR A 220 -27.49 21.68 -24.90
N ILE A 221 -27.03 20.44 -25.06
CA ILE A 221 -25.68 20.16 -25.59
C ILE A 221 -25.75 19.87 -27.09
N ARG A 222 -24.61 20.03 -27.77
CA ARG A 222 -24.46 19.69 -29.19
C ARG A 222 -23.23 18.86 -29.42
N LEU A 223 -23.30 17.90 -30.34
CA LEU A 223 -22.15 17.10 -30.75
C LEU A 223 -21.71 17.46 -32.16
N ALA A 224 -20.39 17.48 -32.38
CA ALA A 224 -19.78 17.69 -33.69
C ALA A 224 -18.50 16.84 -33.84
N ASP A 225 -18.07 16.65 -35.09
CA ASP A 225 -16.79 16.04 -35.48
C ASP A 225 -16.48 14.74 -34.73
N MET A 226 -17.47 13.84 -34.65
CA MET A 226 -17.29 12.57 -33.97
C MET A 226 -16.51 11.60 -34.87
N SER A 227 -15.52 10.91 -34.31
CA SER A 227 -14.79 9.84 -34.99
C SER A 227 -14.64 8.64 -34.09
N VAL A 228 -14.78 7.46 -34.67
CA VAL A 228 -14.67 6.18 -33.96
C VAL A 228 -13.64 5.31 -34.66
N THR A 229 -12.67 4.80 -33.90
CA THR A 229 -11.76 3.74 -34.33
C THR A 229 -12.05 2.51 -33.49
N LEU A 230 -12.42 1.39 -34.10
CA LEU A 230 -12.66 0.15 -33.37
C LEU A 230 -11.37 -0.66 -33.31
N GLY A 231 -11.00 -1.09 -32.11
CA GLY A 231 -9.91 -2.03 -31.89
C GLY A 231 -10.43 -3.45 -31.67
N GLY A 232 -9.54 -4.37 -31.28
CA GLY A 232 -9.86 -5.76 -30.99
C GLY A 232 -10.11 -6.06 -29.50
N PRO A 233 -10.12 -7.35 -29.10
CA PRO A 233 -10.30 -7.77 -27.72
C PRO A 233 -9.32 -7.12 -26.76
N VAL A 234 -9.82 -6.60 -25.64
CA VAL A 234 -8.98 -6.01 -24.59
C VAL A 234 -8.19 -7.11 -23.88
N ASN A 235 -6.90 -6.90 -23.68
CA ASN A 235 -6.00 -7.80 -22.97
C ASN A 235 -5.61 -7.22 -21.60
N VAL A 236 -6.58 -7.19 -20.68
CA VAL A 236 -6.32 -6.85 -19.27
C VAL A 236 -6.00 -8.14 -18.52
N PRO A 237 -4.78 -8.31 -17.99
CA PRO A 237 -4.47 -9.43 -17.11
C PRO A 237 -5.44 -9.47 -15.93
N PRO A 238 -5.91 -10.65 -15.51
CA PRO A 238 -6.76 -10.74 -14.33
C PRO A 238 -6.03 -10.20 -13.11
N MET A 239 -6.79 -9.60 -12.18
CA MET A 239 -6.29 -9.26 -10.86
C MET A 239 -5.95 -10.55 -10.11
N ILE A 240 -4.76 -10.61 -9.54
CA ILE A 240 -4.27 -11.73 -8.74
C ILE A 240 -4.20 -11.24 -7.30
N GLU A 241 -4.88 -11.92 -6.40
CA GLU A 241 -4.71 -11.72 -4.96
C GLU A 241 -3.86 -12.87 -4.40
N ALA A 242 -2.78 -12.56 -3.68
CA ALA A 242 -1.91 -13.56 -3.09
C ALA A 242 -1.57 -13.22 -1.63
N ASP A 243 -1.61 -14.25 -0.78
CA ASP A 243 -1.14 -14.18 0.60
C ASP A 243 0.15 -15.01 0.75
N PRO A 244 1.32 -14.35 0.82
CA PRO A 244 2.60 -15.05 0.99
C PRO A 244 2.78 -15.63 2.40
N TYR A 245 1.81 -15.44 3.29
CA TYR A 245 1.82 -15.85 4.69
C TYR A 245 0.71 -16.84 5.05
N ASP A 246 -0.04 -17.34 4.05
CA ASP A 246 -1.04 -18.38 4.26
C ASP A 246 -0.38 -19.71 4.68
N GLU A 247 -1.19 -20.63 5.20
CA GLU A 247 -0.66 -21.90 5.72
C GLU A 247 0.05 -22.74 4.64
N LYS A 248 -0.38 -22.64 3.39
CA LYS A 248 0.18 -23.40 2.27
C LYS A 248 1.55 -22.84 1.86
N ALA A 249 1.68 -21.52 1.80
CA ALA A 249 2.92 -20.81 1.52
C ALA A 249 3.95 -21.08 2.63
N LEU A 250 3.54 -20.97 3.90
CA LEU A 250 4.39 -21.30 5.04
C LEU A 250 4.84 -22.78 5.01
N ALA A 251 3.93 -23.71 4.72
CA ALA A 251 4.25 -25.13 4.61
C ALA A 251 5.27 -25.40 3.48
N ALA A 252 5.10 -24.75 2.33
CA ALA A 252 6.01 -24.88 1.19
C ALA A 252 7.44 -24.40 1.53
N GLU A 253 7.57 -23.32 2.28
CA GLU A 253 8.88 -22.84 2.74
C GLU A 253 9.53 -23.75 3.78
N THR A 254 8.76 -24.30 4.74
CA THR A 254 9.29 -25.22 5.75
C THR A 254 9.81 -26.55 5.20
N ASN A 255 9.37 -26.96 4.00
CA ASN A 255 9.85 -28.18 3.36
C ASN A 255 11.30 -28.08 2.85
N VAL A 256 11.87 -26.86 2.78
CA VAL A 256 13.28 -26.64 2.50
C VAL A 256 14.06 -26.84 3.81
N LYS A 257 14.33 -28.10 4.18
CA LYS A 257 15.08 -28.47 5.40
C LYS A 257 16.50 -27.89 5.38
N ARG A 258 16.72 -26.76 6.07
CA ARG A 258 18.05 -26.37 6.55
C ARG A 258 18.23 -26.92 7.97
N SER A 259 19.39 -27.50 8.26
CA SER A 259 19.75 -27.86 9.63
C SER A 259 19.79 -26.60 10.49
N ILE A 260 18.93 -26.51 11.51
CA ILE A 260 18.95 -25.41 12.47
C ILE A 260 20.09 -25.69 13.44
N ILE A 261 21.13 -24.84 13.41
CA ILE A 261 22.28 -24.93 14.30
C ILE A 261 22.20 -23.75 15.26
N VAL A 262 22.16 -24.05 16.56
CA VAL A 262 22.36 -23.04 17.61
C VAL A 262 23.85 -22.92 17.86
N TYR A 263 24.45 -21.83 17.39
CA TYR A 263 25.87 -21.58 17.59
C TYR A 263 26.14 -21.09 19.01
N THR A 264 27.15 -21.69 19.65
CA THR A 264 27.69 -21.37 20.97
C THR A 264 29.22 -21.25 20.87
N LYS A 265 29.88 -20.83 21.96
CA LYS A 265 31.34 -20.74 21.98
C LYS A 265 32.01 -22.11 21.84
N GLU A 266 31.33 -23.17 22.28
CA GLU A 266 31.83 -24.55 22.28
C GLU A 266 31.77 -25.21 20.90
N ASN A 267 30.76 -24.88 20.09
CA ASN A 267 30.60 -25.40 18.72
C ASN A 267 30.93 -24.34 17.64
N ALA A 268 31.73 -23.35 18.03
CA ALA A 268 32.19 -22.23 17.24
C ALA A 268 32.72 -22.65 15.84
N PRO A 269 32.07 -22.27 14.72
CA PRO A 269 32.60 -22.57 13.40
C PRO A 269 33.87 -21.75 13.11
N SER A 270 34.85 -22.37 12.47
CA SER A 270 36.02 -21.67 11.94
C SER A 270 35.65 -20.79 10.75
N THR A 271 36.29 -19.63 10.60
CA THR A 271 36.20 -18.84 9.37
C THR A 271 36.75 -19.64 8.18
N PRO A 272 35.98 -19.81 7.09
CA PRO A 272 36.46 -20.53 5.93
C PRO A 272 37.61 -19.79 5.25
N LYS A 273 38.59 -20.54 4.72
CA LYS A 273 39.61 -19.95 3.84
C LYS A 273 38.96 -19.44 2.55
N LEU A 274 39.51 -18.38 1.95
CA LEU A 274 38.97 -17.77 0.72
C LEU A 274 38.78 -18.80 -0.41
N GLN A 275 39.73 -19.72 -0.58
CA GLN A 275 39.70 -20.73 -1.64
C GLN A 275 38.63 -21.81 -1.41
N ALA A 276 38.17 -21.97 -0.16
CA ALA A 276 37.12 -22.91 0.21
C ALA A 276 35.71 -22.35 -0.06
N LEU A 277 35.56 -21.03 -0.20
CA LEU A 277 34.28 -20.43 -0.60
C LEU A 277 33.96 -20.81 -2.06
N PRO A 278 32.70 -21.13 -2.39
CA PRO A 278 32.33 -21.41 -3.77
C PRO A 278 32.61 -20.20 -4.68
N LEU A 279 33.14 -20.47 -5.86
CA LEU A 279 33.32 -19.49 -6.93
C LEU A 279 32.07 -19.56 -7.83
N LYS A 280 31.29 -18.48 -7.88
CA LYS A 280 30.02 -18.45 -8.63
C LYS A 280 29.95 -17.26 -9.58
N GLN A 281 29.28 -17.44 -10.72
CA GLN A 281 28.96 -16.35 -11.66
C GLN A 281 27.77 -15.50 -11.19
N ASN A 282 26.87 -16.08 -10.39
CA ASN A 282 25.71 -15.40 -9.86
C ASN A 282 25.27 -15.99 -8.52
N VAL A 283 24.47 -15.22 -7.79
CA VAL A 283 23.72 -15.67 -6.61
C VAL A 283 22.30 -15.15 -6.66
N SER A 284 21.36 -15.92 -6.12
CA SER A 284 19.93 -15.58 -6.11
C SER A 284 19.36 -15.60 -4.69
N GLN A 285 18.48 -14.64 -4.40
CA GLN A 285 17.77 -14.53 -3.15
C GLN A 285 16.43 -13.81 -3.36
N TYR A 286 15.33 -14.38 -2.85
CA TYR A 286 13.97 -13.83 -2.92
C TYR A 286 13.52 -13.40 -4.33
N GLY A 287 13.91 -14.19 -5.35
CA GLY A 287 13.60 -13.91 -6.76
C GLY A 287 14.53 -12.90 -7.43
N ILE A 288 15.45 -12.29 -6.68
CA ILE A 288 16.48 -11.37 -7.20
C ILE A 288 17.75 -12.19 -7.46
N THR A 289 18.33 -12.05 -8.66
CA THR A 289 19.60 -12.67 -9.03
C THR A 289 20.60 -11.61 -9.41
N TRP A 290 21.76 -11.58 -8.75
CA TRP A 290 22.89 -10.73 -9.13
C TRP A 290 23.88 -11.58 -9.93
N THR A 291 24.21 -11.12 -11.13
CA THR A 291 25.23 -11.72 -11.99
C THR A 291 26.48 -10.86 -11.93
N PHE A 292 27.59 -11.47 -11.56
CA PHE A 292 28.89 -10.81 -11.48
C PHE A 292 29.52 -10.76 -12.86
N GLN A 293 30.34 -9.74 -13.14
CA GLN A 293 31.11 -9.67 -14.39
C GLN A 293 32.13 -10.81 -14.51
N LYS A 294 32.65 -11.30 -13.38
CA LYS A 294 33.56 -12.44 -13.28
C LYS A 294 33.13 -13.37 -12.14
N PRO A 295 33.39 -14.69 -12.22
CA PRO A 295 33.13 -15.58 -11.10
C PRO A 295 33.77 -15.05 -9.81
N THR A 296 32.97 -14.94 -8.75
CA THR A 296 33.36 -14.30 -7.49
C THR A 296 33.19 -15.28 -6.33
N ARG A 297 34.05 -15.17 -5.30
CA ARG A 297 33.94 -15.99 -4.08
C ARG A 297 32.78 -15.47 -3.25
N VAL A 298 31.84 -16.37 -2.93
CA VAL A 298 30.62 -16.01 -2.22
C VAL A 298 30.44 -16.85 -0.97
N GLY A 299 29.81 -16.27 0.05
CA GLY A 299 29.40 -16.96 1.27
C GLY A 299 28.05 -16.46 1.76
N GLN A 300 27.59 -17.00 2.88
CA GLN A 300 26.33 -16.61 3.50
C GLN A 300 26.53 -16.28 4.97
N PHE A 301 25.78 -15.28 5.44
CA PHE A 301 25.64 -14.97 6.86
C PHE A 301 24.69 -15.96 7.54
N VAL A 302 24.60 -15.91 8.86
CA VAL A 302 23.81 -16.81 9.70
C VAL A 302 22.31 -16.77 9.38
N ASN A 303 21.79 -15.63 8.93
CA ASN A 303 20.40 -15.48 8.48
C ASN A 303 20.19 -15.95 7.02
N GLY A 304 21.26 -16.33 6.32
CA GLY A 304 21.25 -16.81 4.94
C GLY A 304 21.45 -15.75 3.87
N ASP A 305 21.62 -14.47 4.23
CA ASP A 305 21.94 -13.39 3.28
C ASP A 305 23.30 -13.63 2.62
N TRP A 306 23.41 -13.28 1.33
CA TRP A 306 24.64 -13.46 0.57
C TRP A 306 25.67 -12.36 0.82
N TYR A 307 26.94 -12.76 0.85
CA TYR A 307 28.07 -11.86 0.67
C TYR A 307 29.01 -12.32 -0.44
N VAL A 308 29.77 -11.35 -0.96
CA VAL A 308 30.89 -11.53 -1.89
C VAL A 308 32.18 -11.07 -1.23
N VAL A 309 33.31 -11.71 -1.53
CA VAL A 309 34.61 -11.34 -0.95
C VAL A 309 35.47 -10.60 -1.96
N GLY A 310 35.91 -9.40 -1.57
CA GLY A 310 36.72 -8.50 -2.39
C GLY A 310 35.89 -7.67 -3.38
N PRO A 311 36.53 -6.73 -4.12
CA PRO A 311 35.84 -5.91 -5.10
C PRO A 311 35.15 -6.76 -6.16
N VAL A 312 33.90 -6.42 -6.48
CA VAL A 312 33.10 -7.10 -7.50
C VAL A 312 32.39 -6.09 -8.39
N THR A 313 32.16 -6.46 -9.64
CA THR A 313 31.27 -5.72 -10.53
C THR A 313 30.00 -6.55 -10.74
N ILE A 314 28.84 -5.98 -10.40
CA ILE A 314 27.54 -6.54 -10.77
C ILE A 314 27.24 -6.11 -12.20
N GLU A 315 27.18 -7.08 -13.11
CA GLU A 315 26.94 -6.85 -14.53
C GLU A 315 25.44 -6.86 -14.85
N ALA A 316 24.69 -7.78 -14.24
CA ALA A 316 23.25 -7.89 -14.45
C ALA A 316 22.51 -8.17 -13.15
N ILE A 317 21.26 -7.70 -13.08
CA ILE A 317 20.29 -8.03 -12.03
C ILE A 317 19.05 -8.57 -12.74
N ALA A 318 18.50 -9.68 -12.23
CA ALA A 318 17.23 -10.23 -12.68
C ALA A 318 16.21 -10.23 -11.52
N PRO A 319 14.98 -9.72 -11.70
CA PRO A 319 14.47 -9.00 -12.87
C PRO A 319 15.29 -7.76 -13.24
N LYS A 320 15.36 -7.45 -14.54
CA LYS A 320 16.13 -6.30 -15.04
C LYS A 320 15.51 -4.98 -14.51
N PRO A 321 16.32 -4.04 -14.02
CA PRO A 321 15.89 -2.66 -13.84
C PRO A 321 15.44 -2.04 -15.17
N LEU A 322 14.30 -1.37 -15.17
CA LEU A 322 13.74 -0.69 -16.36
C LEU A 322 13.70 0.82 -16.12
N TYR A 323 14.00 1.61 -17.14
CA TYR A 323 14.07 3.07 -17.06
C TYR A 323 13.21 3.73 -18.15
N GLY A 324 12.51 4.80 -17.79
CA GLY A 324 11.73 5.61 -18.72
C GLY A 324 10.77 4.78 -19.58
N SER A 325 10.92 4.87 -20.91
CA SER A 325 10.08 4.16 -21.88
C SER A 325 10.27 2.64 -21.91
N GLU A 326 11.27 2.08 -21.23
CA GLU A 326 11.38 0.62 -21.04
C GLU A 326 10.27 0.07 -20.13
N ILE A 327 9.66 0.92 -19.30
CA ILE A 327 8.58 0.50 -18.39
C ILE A 327 7.28 0.39 -19.22
N PRO A 328 6.62 -0.79 -19.25
CA PRO A 328 5.39 -0.95 -20.01
C PRO A 328 4.33 0.05 -19.56
N LYS A 329 3.66 0.72 -20.51
CA LYS A 329 2.64 1.74 -20.21
C LYS A 329 1.54 1.24 -19.28
N ARG A 330 1.16 -0.04 -19.44
CA ARG A 330 0.17 -0.70 -18.59
C ARG A 330 0.58 -0.84 -17.13
N GLU A 331 1.88 -0.79 -16.81
CA GLU A 331 2.42 -0.89 -15.45
C GLU A 331 2.61 0.50 -14.79
N LEU A 332 2.27 1.59 -15.48
CA LEU A 332 2.37 2.94 -14.92
C LEU A 332 1.14 3.26 -14.05
N ASP A 333 1.41 3.65 -12.81
CA ASP A 333 0.40 4.18 -11.88
C ASP A 333 0.30 5.71 -11.93
N GLY A 334 -0.52 6.30 -11.05
CA GLY A 334 -0.70 7.76 -10.98
C GLY A 334 0.61 8.50 -10.66
N MET A 335 1.39 7.99 -9.70
CA MET A 335 2.66 8.60 -9.27
C MET A 335 3.69 8.55 -10.40
N ASP A 336 3.76 7.46 -11.16
CA ASP A 336 4.65 7.38 -12.32
C ASP A 336 4.31 8.42 -13.40
N ARG A 337 3.01 8.64 -13.65
CA ARG A 337 2.53 9.55 -14.72
C ARG A 337 2.78 11.02 -14.40
N GLU A 338 2.83 11.39 -13.13
CA GLU A 338 3.21 12.74 -12.70
C GLU A 338 4.70 13.02 -12.87
N ARG A 339 5.52 11.98 -13.03
CA ARG A 339 6.97 12.10 -13.22
C ARG A 339 7.33 12.22 -14.69
N LYS A 340 8.39 12.99 -14.95
CA LYS A 340 9.06 13.00 -16.26
C LYS A 340 9.55 11.60 -16.62
N GLU A 341 9.54 11.26 -17.90
CA GLU A 341 9.87 9.91 -18.36
C GLU A 341 11.28 9.49 -17.93
N GLU A 342 12.27 10.37 -18.04
CA GLU A 342 13.66 10.13 -17.64
C GLU A 342 13.85 9.87 -16.13
N HIS A 343 12.85 10.19 -15.31
CA HIS A 343 12.86 9.95 -13.86
C HIS A 343 12.16 8.64 -13.45
N ARG A 344 11.63 7.85 -14.40
CA ARG A 344 10.90 6.62 -14.07
C ARG A 344 11.85 5.44 -13.97
N VAL A 345 11.62 4.61 -12.95
CA VAL A 345 12.41 3.40 -12.68
C VAL A 345 11.53 2.28 -12.12
N ARG A 346 11.80 1.04 -12.53
CA ARG A 346 11.16 -0.18 -12.03
C ARG A 346 12.24 -1.21 -11.71
N ASN A 347 12.04 -2.04 -10.68
CA ASN A 347 13.04 -3.00 -10.18
C ASN A 347 14.40 -2.33 -9.90
N GLY A 348 14.37 -1.12 -9.36
CA GLY A 348 15.57 -0.35 -9.07
C GLY A 348 16.40 -0.95 -7.94
N PHE A 349 17.63 -0.48 -7.85
CA PHE A 349 18.57 -0.84 -6.80
C PHE A 349 19.32 0.41 -6.34
N MET A 350 19.88 0.34 -5.14
CA MET A 350 20.73 1.38 -4.58
C MET A 350 21.94 0.73 -3.93
N LEU A 351 23.12 1.01 -4.47
CA LEU A 351 24.39 0.82 -3.78
C LEU A 351 24.44 1.83 -2.64
N ASN A 352 24.61 1.33 -1.42
CA ASN A 352 24.79 2.13 -0.22
C ASN A 352 23.66 3.15 -0.02
N PRO A 353 22.39 2.69 0.12
CA PRO A 353 21.27 3.62 0.25
C PRO A 353 21.46 4.56 1.45
N PRO A 354 20.96 5.79 1.36
CA PRO A 354 21.17 6.78 2.40
C PRO A 354 20.28 6.46 3.61
N ALA A 355 20.80 6.69 4.82
CA ALA A 355 20.05 6.51 6.06
C ALA A 355 19.12 7.71 6.34
N ARG A 356 18.26 8.05 5.38
CA ARG A 356 17.27 9.13 5.47
C ARG A 356 16.11 8.84 4.51
N MET A 357 15.04 9.63 4.62
CA MET A 357 13.81 9.46 3.84
C MET A 357 13.97 9.84 2.35
N GLN A 358 14.78 9.07 1.61
CA GLN A 358 15.06 9.23 0.18
C GLN A 358 15.39 7.88 -0.46
N VAL A 359 14.68 7.53 -1.53
CA VAL A 359 14.87 6.26 -2.26
C VAL A 359 14.69 6.45 -3.77
N ALA A 360 15.16 5.49 -4.56
CA ALA A 360 14.93 5.43 -6.01
C ALA A 360 14.76 3.99 -6.54
N TYR A 361 14.14 3.13 -5.74
CA TYR A 361 13.85 1.74 -6.14
C TYR A 361 12.73 1.64 -7.17
N ASP A 362 11.72 2.49 -7.06
CA ASP A 362 10.52 2.45 -7.88
C ASP A 362 9.90 3.84 -8.00
N SER A 363 9.58 4.29 -9.22
CA SER A 363 9.00 5.62 -9.44
C SER A 363 7.55 5.77 -8.97
N GLY A 364 6.87 4.68 -8.60
CA GLY A 364 5.58 4.73 -7.93
C GLY A 364 5.65 5.18 -6.47
N VAL A 365 6.85 5.27 -5.88
CA VAL A 365 7.00 5.60 -4.45
C VAL A 365 6.52 7.03 -4.19
N ARG A 366 5.61 7.18 -3.22
CA ARG A 366 5.06 8.47 -2.80
C ARG A 366 6.05 9.21 -1.87
N ASN A 367 6.02 10.55 -1.91
CA ASN A 367 6.77 11.50 -1.06
C ASN A 367 8.31 11.48 -1.09
N TRP A 368 8.97 10.31 -1.09
CA TRP A 368 10.42 10.18 -0.86
C TRP A 368 11.23 9.68 -2.05
N PHE A 369 10.58 9.54 -3.21
CA PHE A 369 11.29 9.22 -4.43
C PHE A 369 12.20 10.38 -4.86
N THR A 370 13.50 10.10 -4.97
CA THR A 370 14.52 11.06 -5.36
C THR A 370 15.17 10.62 -6.67
N PRO A 371 14.81 11.21 -7.82
CA PRO A 371 15.29 10.76 -9.14
C PRO A 371 16.81 10.74 -9.30
N SER A 372 17.53 11.64 -8.61
CA SER A 372 19.00 11.68 -8.66
C SER A 372 19.69 10.49 -8.01
N LEU A 373 18.95 9.64 -7.29
CA LEU A 373 19.46 8.38 -6.72
C LEU A 373 19.28 7.17 -7.65
N ILE A 374 18.68 7.33 -8.83
CA ILE A 374 18.56 6.26 -9.82
C ILE A 374 19.96 5.82 -10.26
N GLN A 375 20.26 4.53 -10.11
CA GLN A 375 21.51 3.92 -10.56
C GLN A 375 21.27 3.04 -11.78
N LYS A 376 22.34 2.79 -12.57
CA LYS A 376 22.34 1.91 -13.73
C LYS A 376 23.46 0.89 -13.63
N LEU A 377 23.28 -0.26 -14.27
CA LEU A 377 24.30 -1.31 -14.36
C LEU A 377 25.33 -0.97 -15.46
N PRO A 378 26.57 -1.48 -15.37
CA PRO A 378 27.11 -2.29 -14.25
C PRO A 378 27.38 -1.44 -13.00
N VAL A 379 27.38 -2.06 -11.81
CA VAL A 379 27.75 -1.41 -10.55
C VAL A 379 28.99 -2.06 -9.96
N ALA A 380 30.00 -1.26 -9.63
CA ALA A 380 31.18 -1.72 -8.89
C ALA A 380 30.91 -1.62 -7.39
N MET A 381 31.21 -2.69 -6.67
CA MET A 381 31.17 -2.76 -5.21
C MET A 381 32.59 -2.99 -4.69
N LYS A 382 32.93 -2.32 -3.60
CA LYS A 382 34.15 -2.56 -2.82
C LYS A 382 33.79 -3.08 -1.41
N PRO A 383 34.73 -3.72 -0.70
CA PRO A 383 34.54 -4.05 0.71
C PRO A 383 34.04 -2.84 1.49
N GLY A 384 33.00 -3.01 2.30
CA GLY A 384 32.28 -1.89 2.91
C GLY A 384 30.90 -1.63 2.30
N ASP A 385 30.68 -2.03 1.04
CA ASP A 385 29.46 -1.72 0.32
C ASP A 385 28.34 -2.74 0.57
N SER A 386 27.10 -2.24 0.54
CA SER A 386 25.87 -3.04 0.50
C SER A 386 24.99 -2.59 -0.66
N LEU A 387 24.54 -3.54 -1.46
CA LEU A 387 23.63 -3.31 -2.58
C LEU A 387 22.23 -3.78 -2.21
N VAL A 388 21.28 -2.84 -2.10
CA VAL A 388 19.87 -3.15 -1.92
C VAL A 388 19.20 -3.18 -3.28
N SER A 389 18.63 -4.32 -3.65
CA SER A 389 17.93 -4.51 -4.92
C SER A 389 16.47 -4.88 -4.67
N THR A 390 15.58 -4.48 -5.57
CA THR A 390 14.14 -4.65 -5.40
C THR A 390 13.47 -5.31 -6.60
N ILE A 391 12.33 -5.95 -6.34
CA ILE A 391 11.34 -6.28 -7.36
C ILE A 391 10.13 -5.41 -7.09
N SER A 392 9.67 -4.73 -8.13
CA SER A 392 8.49 -3.90 -8.08
C SER A 392 7.21 -4.72 -8.15
N MET A 393 6.14 -4.22 -7.52
CA MET A 393 4.79 -4.78 -7.64
C MET A 393 4.26 -4.56 -9.06
N PRO A 394 3.72 -5.57 -9.75
CA PRO A 394 2.96 -5.37 -10.99
C PRO A 394 1.56 -4.80 -10.68
N LYS A 395 0.93 -4.11 -11.63
CA LYS A 395 -0.36 -3.45 -11.40
C LYS A 395 -1.55 -4.38 -11.20
N ASN A 396 -1.45 -5.65 -11.58
CA ASN A 396 -2.52 -6.63 -11.43
C ASN A 396 -2.32 -7.55 -10.23
N LEU A 397 -1.52 -7.15 -9.24
CA LEU A 397 -1.24 -7.95 -8.04
C LEU A 397 -1.66 -7.18 -6.78
N VAL A 398 -2.52 -7.82 -6.00
CA VAL A 398 -2.83 -7.46 -4.61
C VAL A 398 -2.10 -8.44 -3.70
N LEU A 399 -1.23 -7.92 -2.83
CA LEU A 399 -0.55 -8.74 -1.83
C LEU A 399 -1.09 -8.48 -0.44
N HIS A 400 -1.28 -9.56 0.32
CA HIS A 400 -1.43 -9.45 1.76
C HIS A 400 -0.06 -9.14 2.36
N ALA A 401 0.03 -8.00 3.04
CA ALA A 401 1.16 -7.66 3.88
C ALA A 401 1.08 -8.44 5.20
N GLN A 402 2.08 -8.26 6.06
CA GLN A 402 2.08 -8.89 7.38
C GLN A 402 0.84 -8.45 8.17
N LEU A 403 0.13 -9.44 8.72
CA LEU A 403 -1.12 -9.28 9.47
C LEU A 403 -2.33 -8.97 8.59
N ARG A 404 -2.74 -7.70 8.42
CA ARG A 404 -4.10 -7.38 7.91
C ARG A 404 -4.17 -6.51 6.67
N ASN A 405 -3.09 -5.86 6.24
CA ASN A 405 -3.14 -4.92 5.13
C ASN A 405 -3.08 -5.66 3.79
N LYS A 406 -3.89 -5.20 2.83
CA LYS A 406 -3.76 -5.57 1.42
C LYS A 406 -3.15 -4.39 0.69
N ILE A 407 -2.15 -4.67 -0.14
CA ILE A 407 -1.35 -3.65 -0.83
C ILE A 407 -1.45 -3.87 -2.32
N GLU A 408 -1.75 -2.81 -3.05
CA GLU A 408 -1.88 -2.79 -4.50
C GLU A 408 -1.18 -1.54 -5.04
N ARG A 409 -0.32 -1.71 -6.04
CA ARG A 409 0.38 -0.56 -6.64
C ARG A 409 -0.62 0.50 -7.11
N GLY A 410 -0.38 1.75 -6.72
CA GLY A 410 -1.13 2.89 -7.22
C GLY A 410 -2.51 3.05 -6.58
N VAL A 411 -2.81 2.28 -5.54
CA VAL A 411 -4.03 2.40 -4.73
C VAL A 411 -3.69 2.98 -3.36
N ASP A 412 -4.33 4.10 -3.04
CA ASP A 412 -4.20 4.80 -1.76
C ASP A 412 -2.73 5.04 -1.37
N ASP A 413 -2.34 4.57 -0.18
CA ASP A 413 -1.02 4.74 0.43
C ASP A 413 -0.11 3.51 0.26
N SER A 414 -0.42 2.67 -0.74
CA SER A 414 0.27 1.39 -0.97
C SER A 414 1.69 1.54 -1.49
N SER A 415 2.59 0.70 -0.99
CA SER A 415 3.94 0.54 -1.55
C SER A 415 3.90 -0.08 -2.95
N PRO A 416 4.69 0.44 -3.90
CA PRO A 416 4.85 -0.15 -5.22
C PRO A 416 5.94 -1.24 -5.25
N ILE A 417 6.53 -1.61 -4.11
CA ILE A 417 7.67 -2.52 -4.04
C ILE A 417 7.21 -3.85 -3.44
N ARG A 418 7.46 -4.95 -4.17
CA ARG A 418 7.04 -6.29 -3.74
C ARG A 418 8.02 -6.90 -2.74
N THR A 419 9.30 -6.92 -3.08
CA THR A 419 10.35 -7.55 -2.27
C THR A 419 11.68 -6.85 -2.45
N SER A 420 12.57 -7.00 -1.46
CA SER A 420 13.97 -6.58 -1.55
C SER A 420 14.93 -7.64 -0.99
N ALA A 421 16.18 -7.56 -1.42
CA ALA A 421 17.28 -8.34 -0.89
C ALA A 421 18.56 -7.49 -0.82
N VAL A 422 19.48 -7.87 0.07
CA VAL A 422 20.77 -7.19 0.27
C VAL A 422 21.91 -8.10 -0.12
N LEU A 423 22.80 -7.61 -1.00
CA LEU A 423 24.08 -8.23 -1.28
C LEU A 423 25.19 -7.41 -0.60
N THR A 424 26.01 -8.04 0.22
CA THR A 424 27.09 -7.35 0.96
C THR A 424 28.46 -7.67 0.38
N CYS A 425 29.31 -6.67 0.18
CA CYS A 425 30.71 -6.86 -0.20
C CYS A 425 31.60 -6.74 1.04
N VAL A 426 32.33 -7.81 1.36
CA VAL A 426 33.23 -7.90 2.52
C VAL A 426 34.69 -8.05 2.08
N GLY A 427 35.62 -7.64 2.93
CA GLY A 427 37.06 -7.74 2.64
C GLY A 427 37.59 -9.17 2.74
N GLU A 428 37.01 -9.96 3.64
CA GLU A 428 37.47 -11.32 3.97
C GLU A 428 36.28 -12.26 4.19
N PRO A 429 36.46 -13.59 4.03
CA PRO A 429 35.44 -14.57 4.38
C PRO A 429 34.94 -14.40 5.81
N GLN A 430 33.64 -14.62 6.01
CA GLN A 430 33.00 -14.56 7.32
C GLN A 430 32.66 -15.97 7.81
N PRO A 431 32.75 -16.26 9.13
CA PRO A 431 32.28 -17.53 9.67
C PRO A 431 30.77 -17.70 9.46
N THR A 432 30.28 -18.94 9.43
CA THR A 432 28.88 -19.27 9.10
C THR A 432 27.86 -18.78 10.11
N ASP A 433 28.30 -18.34 11.29
CA ASP A 433 27.46 -17.77 12.34
C ASP A 433 27.52 -16.24 12.39
N ALA A 434 28.21 -15.59 11.45
CA ALA A 434 28.29 -14.13 11.37
C ALA A 434 26.95 -13.54 10.93
N PHE A 435 26.50 -12.48 11.60
CA PHE A 435 25.40 -11.65 11.14
C PHE A 435 25.83 -10.77 9.97
N ARG A 436 24.88 -10.45 9.09
CA ARG A 436 25.11 -9.44 8.06
C ARG A 436 25.28 -8.08 8.73
N PRO A 437 26.28 -7.27 8.37
CA PRO A 437 26.32 -5.87 8.78
C PRO A 437 25.06 -5.11 8.32
N ALA A 438 24.69 -4.05 9.05
CA ALA A 438 23.58 -3.22 8.61
C ALA A 438 23.85 -2.63 7.22
N PHE A 439 22.86 -2.62 6.34
CA PHE A 439 23.05 -2.20 4.94
C PHE A 439 23.36 -0.70 4.79
N CYS A 440 23.08 0.10 5.83
CA CYS A 440 23.47 1.51 5.94
C CYS A 440 24.80 1.72 6.68
N ASP A 441 25.36 0.69 7.32
CA ASP A 441 26.60 0.79 8.09
C ASP A 441 27.83 0.64 7.19
N ARG A 442 28.59 1.72 7.04
CA ARG A 442 29.83 1.73 6.24
C ARG A 442 31.05 1.22 7.01
N GLN A 443 30.96 1.10 8.34
CA GLN A 443 32.00 0.47 9.15
C GLN A 443 31.89 -1.07 9.11
N GLN A 444 30.76 -1.59 8.61
CA GLN A 444 30.46 -3.01 8.50
C GLN A 444 30.74 -3.80 9.79
N LYS A 445 30.17 -3.37 10.91
CA LYS A 445 30.35 -4.09 12.18
C LYS A 445 29.78 -5.52 12.07
N ILE A 446 30.63 -6.51 12.29
CA ILE A 446 30.26 -7.94 12.27
C ILE A 446 29.98 -8.41 13.70
N TYR A 447 28.83 -9.06 13.89
CA TYR A 447 28.49 -9.79 15.09
C TYR A 447 28.47 -11.29 14.83
N LEU A 448 28.61 -12.09 15.88
CA LEU A 448 28.63 -13.55 15.78
C LEU A 448 27.51 -14.16 16.64
N ALA A 449 26.70 -15.04 16.08
CA ALA A 449 25.59 -15.69 16.77
C ALA A 449 26.05 -16.57 17.94
N ARG A 450 27.28 -17.08 17.92
CA ARG A 450 27.90 -17.79 19.07
C ARG A 450 28.03 -16.93 20.33
N ASN A 451 27.99 -15.61 20.19
CA ASN A 451 28.15 -14.66 21.29
C ASN A 451 26.83 -14.08 21.80
N LEU A 452 25.68 -14.46 21.22
CA LEU A 452 24.39 -14.02 21.73
C LEU A 452 24.17 -14.50 23.16
N LYS A 453 23.83 -13.56 24.04
CA LYS A 453 23.48 -13.76 25.45
C LYS A 453 22.07 -14.36 25.61
N ARG A 454 21.86 -15.56 25.06
CA ARG A 454 20.56 -16.25 25.05
C ARG A 454 20.02 -16.51 26.46
N GLU A 455 20.89 -16.55 27.47
CA GLU A 455 20.54 -16.64 28.88
C GLU A 455 19.70 -15.45 29.39
N LEU A 456 19.68 -14.33 28.68
CA LEU A 456 18.79 -13.20 28.97
C LEU A 456 17.35 -13.41 28.50
N LEU A 457 17.09 -14.43 27.67
CA LEU A 457 15.74 -14.77 27.24
C LEU A 457 15.06 -15.63 28.31
N PRO A 458 13.89 -15.21 28.82
CA PRO A 458 13.16 -15.99 29.80
C PRO A 458 12.49 -17.21 29.16
N GLY A 459 12.04 -18.13 30.02
CA GLY A 459 11.24 -19.30 29.67
C GLY A 459 9.80 -19.18 30.18
N ALA A 460 9.10 -18.11 29.83
CA ALA A 460 7.74 -17.86 30.31
C ALA A 460 6.75 -18.88 29.70
N ALA A 461 5.92 -19.53 30.53
CA ALA A 461 4.97 -20.52 30.03
C ALA A 461 4.04 -19.95 28.95
N GLY A 462 4.02 -20.54 27.75
CA GLY A 462 3.12 -20.13 26.67
C GLY A 462 1.62 -20.26 27.02
N THR A 463 0.76 -19.72 26.16
CA THR A 463 -0.71 -19.80 26.31
C THR A 463 -1.37 -20.45 25.11
N LYS A 464 -2.67 -20.75 25.23
CA LYS A 464 -3.42 -21.52 24.22
C LYS A 464 -3.47 -20.85 22.85
N SER A 465 -3.49 -19.52 22.78
CA SER A 465 -3.57 -18.77 21.53
C SER A 465 -2.20 -18.48 20.90
N MET A 466 -1.11 -19.08 21.40
CA MET A 466 0.23 -18.88 20.86
C MET A 466 0.27 -19.13 19.34
N PRO A 467 0.70 -18.13 18.54
CA PRO A 467 0.74 -18.29 17.09
C PRO A 467 1.86 -19.22 16.66
N LYS A 468 1.73 -19.79 15.45
CA LYS A 468 2.79 -20.59 14.82
C LYS A 468 4.05 -19.74 14.64
N ILE A 469 5.14 -20.09 15.32
CA ILE A 469 6.41 -19.36 15.26
C ILE A 469 6.93 -19.22 13.83
N GLN A 470 6.67 -20.20 12.95
CA GLN A 470 7.07 -20.19 11.55
C GLN A 470 6.52 -18.97 10.78
N LYS A 471 5.33 -18.48 11.14
CA LYS A 471 4.76 -17.25 10.56
C LYS A 471 5.63 -16.03 10.89
N TYR A 472 6.12 -15.94 12.12
CA TYR A 472 6.98 -14.84 12.57
C TYR A 472 8.42 -14.98 12.09
N VAL A 473 8.92 -16.22 11.92
CA VAL A 473 10.16 -16.48 11.18
C VAL A 473 10.03 -15.90 9.78
N ARG A 474 8.91 -16.14 9.08
CA ARG A 474 8.69 -15.61 7.72
C ARG A 474 8.57 -14.09 7.68
N PHE A 475 7.92 -13.49 8.67
CA PHE A 475 7.79 -12.03 8.80
C PHE A 475 9.13 -11.31 8.98
N THR A 476 10.11 -11.97 9.59
CA THR A 476 11.42 -11.38 9.90
C THR A 476 12.54 -11.87 8.97
N GLN A 477 12.27 -12.86 8.12
CA GLN A 477 13.27 -13.53 7.28
C GLN A 477 13.96 -12.60 6.28
N ARG A 478 13.23 -11.62 5.74
CA ARG A 478 13.73 -10.74 4.68
C ARG A 478 14.18 -9.41 5.28
N PRO A 479 15.15 -8.72 4.67
CA PRO A 479 15.68 -7.47 5.20
C PRO A 479 14.61 -6.37 5.26
N TRP A 480 14.55 -5.65 6.38
CA TRP A 480 13.65 -4.51 6.60
C TRP A 480 14.33 -3.23 6.11
N VAL A 481 14.11 -2.87 4.84
CA VAL A 481 14.78 -1.75 4.14
C VAL A 481 14.00 -0.43 4.18
N GLY A 482 13.26 -0.18 5.27
CA GLY A 482 12.40 1.00 5.44
C GLY A 482 13.14 2.23 5.97
N THR A 483 13.90 2.90 5.11
CA THR A 483 14.61 4.15 5.44
C THR A 483 13.71 5.39 5.43
N CYS A 484 12.43 5.26 5.07
CA CYS A 484 11.45 6.32 5.22
C CYS A 484 10.43 5.98 6.34
N PHE A 485 9.24 6.61 6.30
CA PHE A 485 8.41 6.75 7.51
C PHE A 485 6.98 6.18 7.41
N PHE A 486 6.33 6.25 6.25
CA PHE A 486 4.89 5.96 6.09
C PHE A 486 4.62 4.65 5.36
N GLY A 487 5.66 3.87 5.02
CA GLY A 487 5.49 2.58 4.34
C GLY A 487 5.46 2.64 2.81
N PHE A 488 5.57 3.82 2.20
CA PHE A 488 5.42 4.00 0.75
C PHE A 488 6.51 3.35 -0.10
N GLU A 489 7.66 3.03 0.50
CA GLU A 489 8.81 2.38 -0.11
C GLU A 489 9.10 1.00 0.48
N GLU A 490 8.33 0.57 1.49
CA GLU A 490 8.61 -0.64 2.22
C GLU A 490 8.20 -1.86 1.38
N PRO A 491 9.09 -2.85 1.15
CA PRO A 491 8.72 -4.02 0.36
C PRO A 491 7.67 -4.88 1.08
N VAL A 492 6.53 -5.11 0.43
CA VAL A 492 5.33 -5.74 1.04
C VAL A 492 5.58 -7.15 1.58
N GLU A 493 6.42 -7.95 0.91
CA GLU A 493 6.77 -9.30 1.35
C GLU A 493 7.90 -9.34 2.41
N ASN A 494 8.48 -8.19 2.76
CA ASN A 494 9.62 -8.08 3.68
C ASN A 494 9.21 -7.62 5.08
N MET A 495 8.36 -6.59 5.16
CA MET A 495 8.08 -5.89 6.42
C MET A 495 6.62 -5.41 6.49
N PRO A 496 6.10 -5.12 7.69
CA PRO A 496 4.76 -4.53 7.86
C PRO A 496 4.60 -3.22 7.07
N GLN A 497 3.38 -2.79 6.81
CA GLN A 497 3.09 -1.62 5.94
C GLN A 497 2.46 -0.45 6.69
N TYR A 498 2.24 -0.58 8.00
CA TYR A 498 1.72 0.45 8.87
C TYR A 498 2.26 0.26 10.30
N GLY A 499 2.47 1.36 11.03
CA GLY A 499 3.24 1.36 12.30
C GLY A 499 2.62 0.51 13.42
N LEU A 500 1.29 0.41 13.46
CA LEU A 500 0.58 -0.52 14.34
C LEU A 500 1.05 -1.97 14.11
N GLU A 501 1.13 -2.39 12.85
CA GLU A 501 1.54 -3.74 12.48
C GLU A 501 3.03 -3.96 12.72
N TYR A 502 3.87 -2.92 12.62
CA TYR A 502 5.23 -2.98 13.16
C TYR A 502 5.21 -3.34 14.64
N GLY A 503 4.52 -2.54 15.46
CA GLY A 503 4.44 -2.76 16.91
C GLY A 503 3.95 -4.16 17.28
N ARG A 504 2.93 -4.65 16.57
CA ARG A 504 2.39 -6.01 16.74
C ARG A 504 3.38 -7.09 16.34
N VAL A 505 3.97 -7.00 15.15
CA VAL A 505 4.91 -8.02 14.65
C VAL A 505 6.13 -8.09 15.58
N VAL A 506 6.76 -6.96 15.90
CA VAL A 506 7.96 -6.97 16.75
C VAL A 506 7.65 -7.38 18.18
N GLY A 507 6.52 -6.94 18.73
CA GLY A 507 6.09 -7.29 20.08
C GLY A 507 5.81 -8.77 20.22
N ILE A 508 5.07 -9.36 19.28
CA ILE A 508 4.78 -10.80 19.30
C ILE A 508 6.04 -11.62 19.00
N SER A 509 6.92 -11.17 18.09
CA SER A 509 8.22 -11.81 17.87
C SER A 509 9.05 -11.87 19.15
N ALA A 510 9.20 -10.75 19.87
CA ALA A 510 9.92 -10.71 21.13
C ALA A 510 9.25 -11.57 22.21
N LEU A 511 7.92 -11.53 22.31
CA LEU A 511 7.16 -12.31 23.29
C LEU A 511 7.26 -13.82 23.02
N LEU A 512 7.23 -14.26 21.76
CA LEU A 512 7.50 -15.66 21.36
C LEU A 512 8.91 -16.10 21.74
N LEU A 513 9.90 -15.22 21.63
CA LEU A 513 11.28 -15.52 22.05
C LEU A 513 11.41 -15.62 23.58
N CYS A 514 10.51 -14.99 24.32
CA CYS A 514 10.42 -15.04 25.79
C CYS A 514 9.63 -16.25 26.33
N THR A 515 9.03 -17.09 25.48
CA THR A 515 8.24 -18.23 25.97
C THR A 515 9.09 -19.43 26.38
N ASP A 516 8.49 -20.53 26.82
CA ASP A 516 9.13 -21.82 27.10
C ASP A 516 9.37 -22.70 25.85
N LEU A 517 9.26 -22.13 24.64
CA LEU A 517 9.65 -22.85 23.42
C LEU A 517 11.12 -23.31 23.46
N GLU A 518 11.39 -24.49 22.89
CA GLU A 518 12.74 -25.03 22.85
C GLU A 518 13.68 -24.08 22.08
N PRO A 519 14.95 -23.90 22.51
CA PRO A 519 15.89 -22.99 21.86
C PRO A 519 16.00 -23.19 20.35
N GLN A 520 15.99 -24.45 19.87
CA GLN A 520 16.08 -24.78 18.45
C GLN A 520 14.85 -24.33 17.66
N GLN A 521 13.67 -24.26 18.30
CA GLN A 521 12.46 -23.74 17.66
C GLN A 521 12.50 -22.21 17.55
N LYS A 522 13.10 -21.54 18.55
CA LYS A 522 13.25 -20.09 18.61
C LYS A 522 14.35 -19.57 17.68
N GLU A 523 15.42 -20.33 17.48
CA GLU A 523 16.66 -19.86 16.86
C GLU A 523 16.47 -19.16 15.49
N PRO A 524 15.65 -19.66 14.54
CA PRO A 524 15.44 -18.96 13.28
C PRO A 524 14.77 -17.59 13.45
N LEU A 525 13.80 -17.48 14.37
CA LEU A 525 13.16 -16.20 14.70
C LEU A 525 14.15 -15.28 15.41
N LEU A 526 14.94 -15.82 16.34
CA LEU A 526 15.94 -15.06 17.09
C LEU A 526 16.97 -14.42 16.17
N VAL A 527 17.57 -15.21 15.28
CA VAL A 527 18.56 -14.75 14.30
C VAL A 527 17.97 -13.65 13.41
N ASN A 528 16.78 -13.86 12.87
CA ASN A 528 16.12 -12.89 12.00
C ASN A 528 15.78 -11.59 12.76
N PHE A 529 15.25 -11.70 13.97
CA PHE A 529 14.85 -10.55 14.78
C PHE A 529 16.04 -9.72 15.26
N VAL A 530 17.15 -10.37 15.63
CA VAL A 530 18.43 -9.69 15.91
C VAL A 530 18.95 -8.99 14.65
N GLN A 531 18.87 -9.62 13.47
CA GLN A 531 19.28 -8.99 12.22
C GLN A 531 18.46 -7.73 11.88
N VAL A 532 17.13 -7.76 12.12
CA VAL A 532 16.27 -6.56 11.99
C VAL A 532 16.75 -5.45 12.94
N GLY A 533 17.08 -5.78 14.19
CA GLY A 533 17.64 -4.83 15.15
C GLY A 533 18.99 -4.24 14.71
N ILE A 534 19.87 -5.06 14.13
CA ILE A 534 21.14 -4.60 13.54
C ILE A 534 20.89 -3.61 12.41
N ASP A 535 19.97 -3.91 11.49
CA ASP A 535 19.66 -3.03 10.36
C ASP A 535 19.11 -1.67 10.81
N LEU A 536 18.09 -1.68 11.68
CA LEU A 536 17.46 -0.45 12.18
C LEU A 536 18.43 0.37 13.03
N GLY A 537 19.22 -0.28 13.90
CA GLY A 537 20.25 0.38 14.69
C GLY A 537 21.37 0.96 13.82
N GLY A 538 21.75 0.26 12.75
CA GLY A 538 22.72 0.74 11.77
C GLY A 538 22.23 1.94 10.96
N MET A 539 20.92 2.05 10.68
CA MET A 539 20.35 3.28 10.10
C MET A 539 20.53 4.46 11.06
N VAL A 540 20.20 4.29 12.34
CA VAL A 540 20.35 5.34 13.36
C VAL A 540 21.82 5.75 13.49
N ARG A 541 22.74 4.78 13.57
CA ARG A 541 24.19 5.02 13.59
C ARG A 541 24.68 5.79 12.36
N ALA A 542 24.07 5.56 11.20
CA ALA A 542 24.35 6.27 9.96
C ALA A 542 23.63 7.63 9.83
N GLY A 543 22.93 8.10 10.88
CA GLY A 543 22.32 9.42 10.95
C GLY A 543 20.83 9.48 10.65
N HIS A 544 20.12 8.35 10.62
CA HIS A 544 18.66 8.36 10.48
C HIS A 544 18.01 9.03 11.71
N PRO A 545 17.03 9.93 11.52
CA PRO A 545 16.42 10.69 12.62
C PRO A 545 15.50 9.85 13.52
N GLY A 546 15.28 8.58 13.18
CA GLY A 546 14.33 7.71 13.85
C GLY A 546 12.93 7.84 13.29
N TRP A 547 11.94 7.45 14.08
CA TRP A 547 10.54 7.34 13.70
C TRP A 547 9.66 8.01 14.76
N THR A 548 9.40 9.31 14.57
CA THR A 548 8.60 10.18 15.47
C THR A 548 7.18 9.69 15.70
N GLY A 549 6.55 10.18 16.78
CA GLY A 549 5.11 10.03 17.02
C GLY A 549 4.27 10.59 15.87
N TRP A 550 3.36 9.76 15.36
CA TRP A 550 2.36 10.14 14.35
C TRP A 550 1.17 9.16 14.42
N GLY A 551 0.51 9.13 15.57
CA GLY A 551 -0.63 8.27 15.85
C GLY A 551 -0.19 6.82 15.84
N GLY A 552 -0.73 6.06 14.89
CA GLY A 552 -0.37 4.65 14.67
C GLY A 552 0.83 4.45 13.74
N HIS A 553 1.50 5.51 13.29
CA HIS A 553 2.83 5.42 12.68
C HIS A 553 3.91 5.55 13.77
N GLY A 554 5.20 5.52 13.39
CA GLY A 554 6.31 5.68 14.34
C GLY A 554 6.61 4.48 15.26
N SER A 555 5.62 3.61 15.45
CA SER A 555 5.71 2.44 16.33
C SER A 555 6.55 1.28 15.77
N GLY A 556 7.12 0.49 16.68
CA GLY A 556 7.70 -0.83 16.51
C GLY A 556 9.16 -0.87 16.07
N ARG A 557 9.84 0.27 15.86
CA ARG A 557 11.27 0.25 15.45
C ARG A 557 12.25 0.21 16.61
N LYS A 558 11.88 0.67 17.81
CA LYS A 558 12.80 0.72 18.95
C LYS A 558 13.07 -0.67 19.54
N LEU A 559 12.04 -1.50 19.69
CA LEU A 559 12.17 -2.83 20.32
C LEU A 559 13.22 -3.73 19.67
N PRO A 560 13.24 -3.94 18.33
CA PRO A 560 14.26 -4.78 17.71
C PRO A 560 15.68 -4.29 17.99
N ILE A 561 15.91 -2.96 18.02
CA ILE A 561 17.22 -2.36 18.26
C ILE A 561 17.69 -2.65 19.69
N VAL A 562 16.86 -2.34 20.69
CA VAL A 562 17.17 -2.58 22.11
C VAL A 562 17.37 -4.07 22.38
N PHE A 563 16.47 -4.91 21.85
CA PHE A 563 16.54 -6.37 21.97
C PHE A 563 17.84 -6.93 21.38
N ALA A 564 18.21 -6.51 20.16
CA ALA A 564 19.46 -6.92 19.54
C ALA A 564 20.67 -6.45 20.35
N GLY A 565 20.68 -5.19 20.81
CA GLY A 565 21.76 -4.65 21.64
C GLY A 565 21.99 -5.46 22.92
N LEU A 566 20.92 -5.81 23.63
CA LEU A 566 20.98 -6.64 24.84
C LEU A 566 21.65 -8.00 24.57
N LEU A 567 21.16 -8.72 23.58
CA LEU A 567 21.65 -10.07 23.28
C LEU A 567 23.04 -10.06 22.65
N LEU A 568 23.38 -9.05 21.87
CA LEU A 568 24.71 -8.88 21.30
C LEU A 568 25.74 -8.36 22.33
N GLY A 569 25.27 -7.84 23.47
CA GLY A 569 26.12 -7.10 24.40
C GLY A 569 26.62 -5.78 23.84
N ASP A 570 25.88 -5.16 22.91
CA ASP A 570 26.17 -3.84 22.36
C ASP A 570 25.38 -2.77 23.12
N ASP A 571 26.05 -2.11 24.07
CA ASP A 571 25.49 -1.04 24.89
C ASP A 571 25.00 0.17 24.06
N GLU A 572 25.60 0.42 22.89
CA GLU A 572 25.20 1.51 22.01
C GLU A 572 23.76 1.29 21.50
N LEU A 573 23.46 0.07 21.06
CA LEU A 573 22.13 -0.33 20.58
C LEU A 573 21.17 -0.61 21.73
N ALA A 574 21.63 -1.25 22.81
CA ALA A 574 20.80 -1.57 23.96
C ALA A 574 20.24 -0.30 24.62
N LYS A 575 21.00 0.80 24.58
CA LYS A 575 20.63 2.11 25.16
C LYS A 575 20.48 3.16 24.06
N ILE A 576 19.81 2.82 22.96
CA ILE A 576 19.82 3.61 21.71
C ILE A 576 19.50 5.10 21.90
N ASN A 577 18.54 5.46 22.76
CA ASN A 577 18.20 6.88 23.03
C ASN A 577 19.29 7.63 23.81
N ARG A 578 20.07 6.94 24.64
CA ARG A 578 21.21 7.55 25.35
C ARG A 578 22.39 7.72 24.40
N SER A 579 22.61 6.74 23.51
CA SER A 579 23.66 6.76 22.51
C SER A 579 23.41 7.80 21.42
N PHE A 580 22.15 8.00 21.04
CA PHE A 580 21.71 8.92 20.00
C PHE A 580 20.59 9.81 20.51
N THR A 581 20.91 10.83 21.29
CA THR A 581 19.93 11.68 21.98
C THR A 581 18.95 12.46 21.10
N LYS A 582 19.17 12.48 19.78
CA LYS A 582 18.29 13.14 18.79
C LYS A 582 17.42 12.17 18.01
N VAL A 583 17.53 10.86 18.25
CA VAL A 583 16.70 9.87 17.59
C VAL A 583 15.30 9.90 18.19
N SER A 584 14.28 9.88 17.34
CA SER A 584 12.89 9.84 17.77
C SER A 584 12.32 8.42 17.68
N PHE A 585 11.45 8.08 18.64
CA PHE A 585 10.65 6.85 18.60
C PHE A 585 9.22 7.13 19.05
N GLY A 586 8.24 6.57 18.33
CA GLY A 586 6.82 6.83 18.59
C GLY A 586 6.39 6.41 19.99
N GLU A 587 6.91 5.29 20.50
CA GLU A 587 6.66 4.82 21.86
C GLU A 587 7.06 5.85 22.93
N ASP A 588 8.16 6.56 22.69
CA ASP A 588 8.70 7.52 23.65
C ASP A 588 8.05 8.90 23.52
N GLU A 589 7.82 9.35 22.29
CA GLU A 589 7.20 10.66 22.05
C GLU A 589 5.72 10.69 22.44
N GLN A 590 5.01 9.57 22.37
CA GLN A 590 3.56 9.52 22.59
C GLN A 590 3.16 9.06 23.99
N THR A 591 4.12 8.85 24.90
CA THR A 591 3.86 8.55 26.32
C THR A 591 4.67 9.48 27.22
N THR A 592 4.05 10.11 28.21
CA THR A 592 4.75 10.98 29.17
C THR A 592 4.02 11.00 30.51
N TYR A 593 4.73 11.36 31.57
CA TYR A 593 4.10 11.74 32.84
C TYR A 593 3.47 13.13 32.71
N ASP A 594 2.19 13.25 33.09
CA ASP A 594 1.42 14.50 33.15
C ASP A 594 0.11 14.24 33.93
N ASP A 595 -0.58 15.31 34.35
CA ASP A 595 -1.89 15.20 34.99
C ASP A 595 -2.99 14.90 33.94
N CYS A 596 -3.50 13.67 33.95
CA CYS A 596 -4.61 13.27 33.08
C CYS A 596 -5.97 13.72 33.64
N TRP A 597 -6.90 14.08 32.75
CA TRP A 597 -8.30 14.39 33.11
C TRP A 597 -9.03 13.23 33.79
N THR A 598 -8.55 11.98 33.64
CA THR A 598 -9.08 10.79 34.34
C THR A 598 -8.54 10.62 35.76
N GLY A 599 -7.56 11.45 36.16
CA GLY A 599 -6.84 11.35 37.43
C GLY A 599 -5.52 10.58 37.35
N ALA A 600 -5.25 9.87 36.24
CA ALA A 600 -3.95 9.23 35.99
C ALA A 600 -2.80 10.25 35.92
N LYS A 601 -1.57 9.78 36.17
CA LYS A 601 -0.32 10.57 36.17
C LYS A 601 0.58 10.29 34.98
N VAL A 602 0.12 9.45 34.05
CA VAL A 602 0.75 9.18 32.77
C VAL A 602 -0.29 9.36 31.66
N VAL A 603 0.11 9.99 30.57
CA VAL A 603 -0.77 10.35 29.45
C VAL A 603 -0.26 9.80 28.13
N PHE A 604 -1.20 9.58 27.21
CA PHE A 604 -0.95 9.57 25.79
C PHE A 604 -0.74 11.00 25.32
N ALA A 605 0.46 11.33 24.87
CA ALA A 605 0.86 12.69 24.53
C ALA A 605 0.32 13.19 23.18
N GLY A 606 -0.71 12.53 22.65
CA GLY A 606 -1.38 12.90 21.40
C GLY A 606 -0.86 12.17 20.18
N HIS A 607 -1.50 12.44 19.05
CA HIS A 607 -1.15 11.85 17.76
C HIS A 607 0.24 12.27 17.30
N SER A 608 0.67 13.51 17.51
CA SER A 608 2.03 13.94 17.13
C SER A 608 3.08 13.74 18.23
N GLY A 609 2.64 13.41 19.45
CA GLY A 609 3.52 13.24 20.60
C GLY A 609 4.23 14.54 21.03
N ILE A 610 5.21 14.37 21.90
CA ILE A 610 6.16 15.37 22.36
C ILE A 610 7.48 15.15 21.62
N ASP A 611 8.05 16.22 21.08
CA ASP A 611 9.35 16.14 20.44
C ASP A 611 10.42 15.83 21.50
N ALA A 612 11.06 14.67 21.38
CA ALA A 612 12.06 14.21 22.34
C ALA A 612 13.24 15.17 22.48
N ALA A 613 13.54 15.98 21.46
CA ALA A 613 14.65 16.92 21.49
C ALA A 613 14.32 18.24 22.21
N THR A 614 13.05 18.66 22.22
CA THR A 614 12.63 19.95 22.82
C THR A 614 11.79 19.79 24.09
N GLY A 615 11.16 18.64 24.30
CA GLY A 615 10.18 18.43 25.35
C GLY A 615 8.84 19.12 25.09
N GLU A 616 8.62 19.70 23.90
CA GLU A 616 7.39 20.40 23.54
C GLU A 616 6.48 19.53 22.67
N GLY A 617 5.16 19.77 22.75
CA GLY A 617 4.19 19.11 21.88
C GLY A 617 4.50 19.35 20.40
N ARG A 618 4.66 18.28 19.62
CA ARG A 618 5.05 18.38 18.21
C ARG A 618 3.90 18.99 17.40
N SER A 619 4.10 20.20 16.88
CA SER A 619 3.10 20.85 16.03
C SER A 619 3.19 20.38 14.58
N ARG A 620 2.03 20.02 14.01
CA ARG A 620 1.85 19.72 12.58
C ARG A 620 0.75 20.58 11.94
N GLY A 621 0.35 21.67 12.62
CA GLY A 621 -0.73 22.56 12.17
C GLY A 621 -2.14 21.95 12.27
N SER A 622 -2.31 20.84 13.01
CA SER A 622 -3.51 20.00 13.01
C SER A 622 -4.17 19.80 14.39
N GLY A 623 -3.64 20.40 15.47
CA GLY A 623 -4.14 20.20 16.84
C GLY A 623 -3.85 18.81 17.43
N TRP A 624 -2.94 18.05 16.82
CA TRP A 624 -2.62 16.66 17.18
C TRP A 624 -1.66 16.48 18.37
N GLY A 625 -1.38 17.54 19.12
CA GLY A 625 -0.43 17.50 20.25
C GLY A 625 -1.04 16.89 21.53
N PRO A 626 -0.37 17.08 22.69
CA PRO A 626 -0.87 16.64 23.99
C PRO A 626 -2.29 17.16 24.27
N TYR A 627 -3.16 16.31 24.80
CA TYR A 627 -4.58 16.63 24.99
C TYR A 627 -5.20 16.09 26.28
N GLU A 628 -4.67 14.98 26.81
CA GLU A 628 -5.23 14.34 28.01
C GLU A 628 -5.11 15.18 29.30
N HIS A 629 -4.37 16.29 29.30
CA HIS A 629 -4.37 17.25 30.41
C HIS A 629 -5.61 18.16 30.44
N THR A 630 -6.45 18.10 29.41
CA THR A 630 -7.72 18.84 29.33
C THR A 630 -8.92 17.90 29.29
N PRO A 631 -10.07 18.27 29.89
CA PRO A 631 -11.28 17.46 29.81
C PRO A 631 -11.84 17.42 28.37
N PRO A 632 -12.62 16.37 28.01
CA PRO A 632 -13.15 16.20 26.65
C PRO A 632 -13.97 17.39 26.11
N SER A 633 -14.59 18.19 26.97
CA SER A 633 -15.33 19.40 26.58
C SER A 633 -14.46 20.52 26.00
N GLN A 634 -13.14 20.42 26.13
CA GLN A 634 -12.15 21.37 25.59
C GLN A 634 -11.37 20.80 24.39
N TRP A 635 -11.77 19.63 23.89
CA TRP A 635 -11.11 19.00 22.76
C TRP A 635 -11.61 19.56 21.42
N ASP A 636 -10.65 19.99 20.60
CA ASP A 636 -10.88 20.28 19.19
C ASP A 636 -10.82 19.00 18.34
N ASP A 637 -11.06 19.12 17.03
CA ASP A 637 -11.02 17.99 16.09
C ASP A 637 -9.66 17.27 16.06
N GLY A 638 -8.56 17.99 16.29
CA GLY A 638 -7.22 17.42 16.36
C GLY A 638 -7.02 16.54 17.59
N LYS A 639 -7.50 17.01 18.74
CA LYS A 639 -7.49 16.25 20.00
C LYS A 639 -8.43 15.04 19.94
N ASN A 640 -9.61 15.19 19.34
CA ASN A 640 -10.52 14.07 19.04
C ASN A 640 -9.88 13.01 18.13
N THR A 641 -9.09 13.46 17.15
CA THR A 641 -8.29 12.57 16.31
C THR A 641 -7.24 11.82 17.15
N SER A 642 -6.57 12.52 18.07
CA SER A 642 -5.57 11.92 18.96
C SER A 642 -6.15 10.80 19.83
N GLU A 643 -7.32 11.01 20.44
CA GLU A 643 -8.01 9.97 21.21
C GLU A 643 -8.42 8.78 20.33
N SER A 644 -8.87 9.04 19.10
CA SER A 644 -9.21 7.98 18.15
C SER A 644 -8.00 7.10 17.81
N TYR A 645 -6.82 7.71 17.60
CA TYR A 645 -5.58 6.99 17.30
C TYR A 645 -4.97 6.29 18.52
N ARG A 646 -5.14 6.85 19.72
CA ARG A 646 -4.81 6.20 20.99
C ARG A 646 -5.45 4.81 21.06
N ARG A 647 -6.73 4.72 20.67
CA ARG A 647 -7.58 3.52 20.77
C ARG A 647 -7.44 2.56 19.59
N CYS A 648 -7.60 3.05 18.36
CA CYS A 648 -7.63 2.17 17.18
C CYS A 648 -6.30 1.50 16.86
N CYS A 649 -5.21 2.16 17.24
CA CYS A 649 -3.97 2.00 16.48
C CYS A 649 -2.70 1.97 17.34
N THR A 650 -2.65 2.72 18.44
CA THR A 650 -1.37 2.94 19.13
C THR A 650 -1.23 2.03 20.36
N SER A 651 -2.01 2.32 21.41
CA SER A 651 -1.90 1.65 22.72
C SER A 651 -2.10 0.13 22.63
N ILE A 652 -3.11 -0.28 21.86
CA ILE A 652 -3.46 -1.68 21.60
C ILE A 652 -2.33 -2.48 20.92
N GLY A 653 -1.40 -1.81 20.24
CA GLY A 653 -0.24 -2.41 19.55
C GLY A 653 1.04 -2.51 20.39
N TRP A 654 1.07 -1.91 21.59
CA TRP A 654 2.27 -1.82 22.42
C TRP A 654 2.35 -2.86 23.54
N VAL A 655 1.22 -3.48 23.90
CA VAL A 655 1.10 -4.41 25.05
C VAL A 655 2.14 -5.54 25.00
N ALA A 656 2.32 -6.16 23.83
CA ALA A 656 3.29 -7.25 23.66
C ALA A 656 4.74 -6.78 23.83
N GLN A 657 5.06 -5.56 23.37
CA GLN A 657 6.39 -4.98 23.49
C GLN A 657 6.74 -4.73 24.96
N ALA A 658 5.84 -4.07 25.69
CA ALA A 658 6.02 -3.79 27.12
C ALA A 658 6.18 -5.09 27.92
N LEU A 659 5.32 -6.08 27.67
CA LEU A 659 5.41 -7.36 28.38
C LEU A 659 6.72 -8.10 28.11
N ALA A 660 7.17 -8.16 26.85
CA ALA A 660 8.44 -8.82 26.52
C ALA A 660 9.64 -8.13 27.21
N LEU A 661 9.67 -6.80 27.21
CA LEU A 661 10.72 -6.03 27.90
C LEU A 661 10.69 -6.25 29.42
N ARG A 662 9.50 -6.27 30.04
CA ARG A 662 9.33 -6.55 31.48
C ARG A 662 9.78 -7.98 31.83
N LEU A 663 9.45 -8.97 31.00
CA LEU A 663 9.88 -10.36 31.17
C LEU A 663 11.41 -10.51 31.08
N MET A 664 12.07 -9.69 30.27
CA MET A 664 13.53 -9.66 30.11
C MET A 664 14.24 -8.74 31.13
N HIS A 665 13.50 -8.06 32.00
CA HIS A 665 14.03 -7.03 32.92
C HIS A 665 14.82 -5.92 32.19
N ALA A 666 14.31 -5.48 31.02
CA ALA A 666 14.98 -4.59 30.09
C ALA A 666 14.59 -3.11 30.24
N GLU A 667 13.83 -2.73 31.25
CA GLU A 667 13.26 -1.38 31.40
C GLU A 667 14.34 -0.28 31.45
N ASN A 668 15.42 -0.53 32.20
CA ASN A 668 16.55 0.39 32.31
C ASN A 668 17.27 0.63 30.96
N PHE A 669 17.22 -0.34 30.05
CA PHE A 669 17.79 -0.23 28.72
C PHE A 669 16.84 0.48 27.77
N TRP A 670 15.53 0.22 27.90
CA TRP A 670 14.50 0.98 27.19
C TRP A 670 14.52 2.47 27.53
N ASN A 671 14.81 2.80 28.80
CA ASN A 671 15.02 4.17 29.30
C ASN A 671 13.83 5.10 29.02
N HIS A 672 12.62 4.64 29.32
CA HIS A 672 11.40 5.44 29.24
C HIS A 672 10.28 4.82 30.09
N ASP A 673 10.27 5.11 31.39
CA ASP A 673 9.35 4.47 32.34
C ASP A 673 7.88 4.80 32.06
N ALA A 674 7.61 6.02 31.56
CA ALA A 674 6.27 6.44 31.15
C ALA A 674 5.63 5.51 30.13
N PHE A 675 6.40 4.84 29.26
CA PHE A 675 5.87 3.84 28.34
C PHE A 675 5.28 2.64 29.07
N PHE A 676 5.99 2.11 30.07
CA PHE A 676 5.52 0.94 30.80
C PHE A 676 4.31 1.26 31.66
N ASP A 677 4.36 2.37 32.41
CA ASP A 677 3.25 2.81 33.24
C ASP A 677 2.02 3.14 32.38
N TYR A 678 2.21 3.73 31.20
CA TYR A 678 1.13 3.98 30.25
C TYR A 678 0.49 2.69 29.73
N VAL A 679 1.28 1.67 29.39
CA VAL A 679 0.74 0.38 28.95
C VAL A 679 0.01 -0.34 30.08
N ASP A 680 0.52 -0.26 31.31
CA ASP A 680 -0.19 -0.76 32.51
C ASP A 680 -1.52 -0.01 32.71
N ARG A 681 -1.52 1.33 32.58
CA ARG A 681 -2.76 2.14 32.59
C ARG A 681 -3.73 1.64 31.53
N TRP A 682 -3.28 1.49 30.29
CA TRP A 682 -4.12 1.01 29.19
C TRP A 682 -4.75 -0.35 29.49
N MET A 683 -4.04 -1.25 30.18
CA MET A 683 -4.53 -2.59 30.49
C MET A 683 -5.38 -2.68 31.76
N TYR A 684 -5.22 -1.77 32.73
CA TYR A 684 -5.87 -1.86 34.05
C TYR A 684 -6.86 -0.75 34.37
N GLU A 685 -6.81 0.41 33.70
CA GLU A 685 -7.75 1.51 33.93
C GLU A 685 -9.11 1.20 33.30
N ASP A 686 -10.16 1.16 34.13
CA ASP A 686 -11.55 1.04 33.68
C ASP A 686 -12.03 2.35 33.04
N ASP A 687 -12.28 2.31 31.74
CA ASP A 687 -12.69 3.47 30.96
C ASP A 687 -14.21 3.60 30.77
N ALA A 688 -15.03 2.81 31.47
CA ALA A 688 -16.49 2.78 31.26
C ALA A 688 -17.18 4.12 31.52
N ALA A 689 -16.73 4.89 32.51
CA ALA A 689 -17.22 6.25 32.73
C ALA A 689 -16.65 7.22 31.69
N PHE A 690 -15.37 7.06 31.32
CA PHE A 690 -14.65 7.99 30.46
C PHE A 690 -15.21 8.03 29.04
N VAL A 691 -15.52 6.87 28.45
CA VAL A 691 -16.10 6.82 27.09
C VAL A 691 -17.48 7.48 27.02
N LYS A 692 -18.26 7.45 28.12
CA LYS A 692 -19.53 8.17 28.21
C LYS A 692 -19.32 9.68 28.25
N THR A 693 -18.39 10.15 29.10
CA THR A 693 -18.01 11.56 29.17
C THR A 693 -17.51 12.08 27.82
N ILE A 694 -16.67 11.32 27.11
CA ILE A 694 -16.19 11.70 25.77
C ILE A 694 -17.35 11.81 24.79
N ARG A 695 -18.27 10.82 24.78
CA ARG A 695 -19.42 10.83 23.88
C ARG A 695 -20.36 12.02 24.14
N GLU A 696 -20.63 12.32 25.40
CA GLU A 696 -21.46 13.46 25.81
C GLU A 696 -20.83 14.80 25.41
N ALA A 697 -19.50 14.93 25.54
CA ALA A 697 -18.80 16.18 25.25
C ALA A 697 -18.52 16.40 23.75
N THR A 698 -18.22 15.33 23.01
CA THR A 698 -17.65 15.42 21.65
C THR A 698 -18.52 14.78 20.56
N GLY A 699 -19.55 14.03 20.97
CA GLY A 699 -20.35 13.20 20.06
C GLY A 699 -19.64 11.95 19.52
N ARG A 700 -18.38 11.69 19.88
CA ARG A 700 -17.61 10.52 19.44
C ARG A 700 -17.91 9.30 20.30
N ASP A 701 -18.33 8.20 19.68
CA ASP A 701 -18.66 6.96 20.37
C ASP A 701 -17.47 5.98 20.38
N HIS A 702 -16.88 5.79 21.55
CA HIS A 702 -15.78 4.84 21.80
C HIS A 702 -16.21 3.63 22.65
N ASP A 703 -17.51 3.37 22.79
CA ASP A 703 -18.03 2.27 23.60
C ASP A 703 -17.99 0.91 22.88
N LYS A 704 -17.53 0.88 21.63
CA LYS A 704 -17.35 -0.37 20.86
C LYS A 704 -16.22 -1.20 21.47
N GLU A 705 -16.42 -2.52 21.54
CA GLU A 705 -15.45 -3.45 22.14
C GLU A 705 -14.02 -3.20 21.67
N TRP A 706 -13.76 -3.05 20.37
CA TRP A 706 -12.40 -2.83 19.82
C TRP A 706 -11.72 -1.51 20.22
N ALA A 707 -12.47 -0.55 20.77
CA ALA A 707 -11.97 0.78 21.14
C ALA A 707 -11.75 0.96 22.66
N ARG A 708 -12.13 -0.03 23.47
CA ARG A 708 -12.03 0.02 24.94
C ARG A 708 -10.62 -0.25 25.44
N GLN A 709 -10.32 0.25 26.63
CA GLN A 709 -9.12 -0.13 27.39
C GLN A 709 -9.20 -1.59 27.87
N GLY A 710 -8.08 -2.13 28.35
CA GLY A 710 -8.01 -3.49 28.89
C GLY A 710 -7.75 -4.59 27.86
N GLN A 711 -7.23 -4.25 26.67
CA GLN A 711 -7.02 -5.23 25.61
C GLN A 711 -5.82 -4.93 24.69
N ALA A 712 -5.36 -5.99 24.04
CA ALA A 712 -4.49 -6.02 22.88
C ALA A 712 -5.24 -6.62 21.67
N TRP A 713 -4.71 -6.40 20.47
CA TRP A 713 -5.27 -6.95 19.22
C TRP A 713 -5.31 -8.48 19.17
N ASP A 714 -4.31 -9.13 19.78
CA ASP A 714 -4.04 -10.54 19.62
C ASP A 714 -4.40 -11.29 20.91
N ALA A 715 -5.23 -12.32 20.81
CA ALA A 715 -5.65 -13.13 21.97
C ALA A 715 -4.44 -13.69 22.75
N PHE A 716 -3.39 -14.12 22.05
CA PHE A 716 -2.12 -14.53 22.64
C PHE A 716 -1.54 -13.48 23.59
N VAL A 717 -1.56 -12.21 23.19
CA VAL A 717 -0.98 -11.11 23.97
C VAL A 717 -1.82 -10.85 25.22
N ASN A 718 -3.15 -10.85 25.09
CA ASN A 718 -4.07 -10.72 26.23
C ASN A 718 -3.86 -11.85 27.26
N GLU A 719 -3.76 -13.09 26.78
CA GLU A 719 -3.53 -14.26 27.64
C GLU A 719 -2.16 -14.23 28.32
N MET A 720 -1.10 -13.90 27.58
CA MET A 720 0.25 -13.77 28.14
C MET A 720 0.31 -12.64 29.17
N TRP A 721 -0.34 -11.51 28.90
CA TRP A 721 -0.42 -10.39 29.84
C TRP A 721 -1.10 -10.82 31.14
N ALA A 722 -2.31 -11.38 31.04
CA ALA A 722 -3.08 -11.83 32.21
C ALA A 722 -2.33 -12.88 33.04
N ARG A 723 -1.58 -13.77 32.37
CA ARG A 723 -0.82 -14.83 33.04
C ARG A 723 0.45 -14.33 33.73
N HIS A 724 1.23 -13.48 33.06
CA HIS A 724 2.60 -13.18 33.50
C HIS A 724 2.75 -11.81 34.12
N ARG A 725 2.05 -10.77 33.64
CA ARG A 725 2.23 -9.40 34.15
C ARG A 725 2.03 -9.28 35.67
N PRO A 726 1.01 -9.92 36.30
CA PRO A 726 0.81 -9.85 37.76
C PRO A 726 1.91 -10.54 38.59
N THR A 727 2.73 -11.37 37.97
CA THR A 727 3.82 -12.10 38.66
C THR A 727 5.14 -11.33 38.69
N LEU A 728 5.23 -10.25 37.90
CA LEU A 728 6.43 -9.42 37.81
C LEU A 728 6.49 -8.43 38.97
N PRO A 729 7.69 -8.12 39.50
CA PRO A 729 7.85 -7.30 40.70
C PRO A 729 7.46 -5.83 40.50
N ALA A 730 7.48 -5.33 39.26
CA ALA A 730 7.12 -3.95 38.97
C ALA A 730 5.62 -3.69 39.25
N PRO A 731 5.26 -2.57 39.91
CA PRO A 731 3.87 -2.26 40.25
C PRO A 731 3.02 -2.14 38.99
N THR A 732 1.74 -2.54 39.07
CA THR A 732 0.77 -2.45 37.96
C THR A 732 -0.01 -1.14 37.96
N ASP A 733 0.22 -0.29 38.95
CA ASP A 733 -0.50 0.95 39.20
C ASP A 733 0.41 2.17 39.36
N GLY A 734 1.66 2.08 38.93
CA GLY A 734 2.60 3.22 38.92
C GLY A 734 2.08 4.44 38.17
N TRP A 735 1.17 4.23 37.21
CA TRP A 735 0.45 5.30 36.51
C TRP A 735 -0.47 6.16 37.38
N LYS A 736 -0.73 5.79 38.65
CA LYS A 736 -1.52 6.59 39.60
C LYS A 736 -0.67 7.56 40.42
N GLU A 737 0.64 7.35 40.47
CA GLU A 737 1.56 8.11 41.29
C GLU A 737 2.34 9.11 40.44
N LYS A 738 2.65 10.28 40.99
CA LYS A 738 3.63 11.18 40.37
C LYS A 738 5.01 10.64 40.73
N GLN A 739 5.79 10.27 39.73
CA GLN A 739 7.20 9.92 39.91
C GLN A 739 8.05 11.17 40.20
#